data_AF-A0A7R9F5N3-F1
#
_entry.id   AF-A0A7R9F5N3-F1
#
_cell.length_a   1.000
_cell.length_b   1.000
_cell.length_c   1.000
_cell.angle_alpha   90.00
_cell.angle_beta   90.00
_cell.angle_gamma   90.00
#
_symmetry.space_group_name_H-M   'P 1'
#
loop_
_entity.id
_entity.type
_entity.pdbx_description
1 polymer ?
#
loop_
_entity_poly.entity_id
_entity_poly.type
_entity_poly.pdbx_seq_one_letter_code
_entity_poly.pdbx_strand_id
1 'polypeptide(L)'
;MDQEHGVRTTDLWMWKSVSGPLNGRIKRLAAARGSDLDRFLFFILGLTMEKSGSSSSSEFEEELENACPVLVANTVARRKRVWVHQVNLKRKEKGELYHLVKELKEHPSRYEISPVASLVLTDSSQLTADSQHLGNVSQKLIVGTRAYLVGVQDGAWNVASGGGPGTSATFQYKRQGVQYLLCARETVQLVTARQGQATTADTQGDTLHQTHCGSPKRSLAEREERQLWNCFRVALSPAAAATLVKKGFNVQVENGAGALASFRDDDYAAVGARVTGNAYDSDIVLKVRQPLEQEVTKFRELSTLISFLYPAQNKLIIDQLVPKSMTLFGMDCIPRISRAQVFDALSSMANVAGYRAVIEAANHFGRFFGGQITAAGKVPPAKVLVIGGGVAGLAAMAQAKHMGAIVRGFDTRSTVREQVESLGAEFLEVEFKEEGESAGGYGKEMSKEFIEAEHALFARQAREVDIIITTALIPGKKAPTLLLKISVHKDVIHVGLTDLASRLPAQSSTLYGNNISKFLLSIGEKEHFYINLEDEVVRGSIVLHEGKWLWPPPPPPSMAPTVAAAPVAAVKDQVPPPPPNYFNRTLTDSLIYTVGEDNTRLMFLPPQGIGGALGLGLVSPNHAFTTMMTTFSLAGLVGYHTVWGVTPALHSPLMSVTNAISGITAVGGLVLMGGAYVPGTVPQVLGSTAAFISFINIFGGFVVTQRMLDMFKRSSDPPEHNYLYTIPLAAFMGTYGYGAMVGDYPEIHSMAYLVSSLCCVGALAGLSSQKTARLGNCLGIIGVSGGIAATLGYLGPTNPVLAQMAGCMAVGGAIGSTIAKRIEITDLPQLVAAFHSLVGLAAVLTCVGTYIHEFPNFATDPAANVVKTATFLGTYIGGVTLSGSLVAYGKLQGVLNSAPWLIPGRHQINLGLGLANLGAMSWYFMEPTLNNGVSMLLTTSALSTIMGVTLTVAIGAADMPVVITVLNSYSGWALCAEGFMLDNSLMTIVGALIGSSGAILSYIMCKAMNRSLINVIMGGFGTSSTGKGKAREIHGEHTEVNVPSVVDMILDAKNIIITPGYGLCVAKAQYPIAEMVSLLKKKGKKVRFAVHPVAGRMPGQLNVLLAEAGVPYDDVLEMEEINDDFPKTDLVLVIGANDTVNSAAEDDPNSIIAGMPVLRVWAAEQVVVMKRSLGVGYAAVDNPIFYNPNTAMLLGDAKKTCDALLNTLKEKY
;
A
#
# COMPACT_ATOMS: atom_id res chain seq x y z
N MET A 1 -19.31 -43.77 65.83
CA MET A 1 -20.49 -43.64 64.96
C MET A 1 -19.98 -43.26 63.59
N ASP A 2 -19.11 -44.07 62.99
CA ASP A 2 -19.37 -45.41 62.39
C ASP A 2 -20.21 -45.23 61.11
N GLN A 3 -19.86 -45.69 59.92
CA GLN A 3 -18.86 -46.66 59.47
C GLN A 3 -18.78 -46.58 57.91
N GLU A 4 -17.56 -46.69 57.37
CA GLU A 4 -17.14 -47.58 56.24
C GLU A 4 -17.90 -47.59 54.89
N HIS A 5 -17.30 -47.52 53.68
CA HIS A 5 -15.99 -47.98 53.18
C HIS A 5 -15.56 -47.30 51.85
N GLY A 6 -14.23 -47.19 51.65
CA GLY A 6 -13.54 -47.44 50.35
C GLY A 6 -13.20 -46.24 49.43
N VAL A 7 -12.15 -45.40 49.63
CA VAL A 7 -10.68 -45.61 49.37
C VAL A 7 -10.33 -45.49 47.86
N ARG A 8 -9.39 -44.66 47.32
CA ARG A 8 -8.22 -43.90 47.83
C ARG A 8 -7.72 -42.89 46.76
N THR A 9 -7.25 -41.71 47.17
CA THR A 9 -6.10 -41.00 46.55
C THR A 9 -5.27 -40.39 47.68
N THR A 10 -3.97 -40.66 47.66
CA THR A 10 -2.98 -40.25 48.65
C THR A 10 -2.06 -39.19 48.07
N ASP A 11 -1.89 -38.13 48.85
CA ASP A 11 -1.00 -36.99 48.64
C ASP A 11 0.35 -37.17 49.37
N LEU A 12 1.37 -36.53 48.80
CA LEU A 12 2.60 -35.98 49.40
C LEU A 12 3.59 -36.89 50.17
N TRP A 13 4.82 -37.00 49.62
CA TRP A 13 6.06 -36.58 50.31
C TRP A 13 7.27 -36.43 49.37
N MET A 14 8.16 -35.50 49.75
CA MET A 14 9.53 -35.21 49.26
C MET A 14 9.73 -34.34 48.01
N TRP A 15 10.01 -33.04 48.23
CA TRP A 15 11.33 -32.47 47.87
C TRP A 15 11.62 -31.19 48.66
N LYS A 16 12.53 -31.30 49.64
CA LYS A 16 13.11 -30.17 50.38
C LYS A 16 14.59 -30.52 50.63
N SER A 17 15.49 -30.13 49.73
CA SER A 17 16.93 -30.01 49.99
C SER A 17 17.67 -29.44 48.78
N VAL A 18 18.74 -28.70 49.07
CA VAL A 18 19.70 -28.05 48.16
C VAL A 18 19.33 -26.62 47.70
N SER A 19 19.45 -25.68 48.65
CA SER A 19 19.76 -24.28 48.36
C SER A 19 21.08 -23.88 49.04
N GLY A 20 22.10 -23.60 48.22
CA GLY A 20 23.43 -23.06 48.58
C GLY A 20 24.58 -24.07 48.37
N PRO A 21 25.72 -23.73 47.69
CA PRO A 21 26.32 -22.41 47.46
C PRO A 21 26.64 -22.14 45.97
N LEU A 22 25.77 -21.43 45.23
CA LEU A 22 26.09 -20.95 43.87
C LEU A 22 25.96 -19.43 43.68
N ASN A 23 25.50 -18.70 44.70
CA ASN A 23 25.25 -17.25 44.58
C ASN A 23 26.52 -16.38 44.66
N GLY A 24 27.67 -16.94 45.07
CA GLY A 24 28.93 -16.19 45.23
C GLY A 24 29.83 -16.14 43.98
N ARG A 25 29.65 -17.04 43.00
CA ARG A 25 30.51 -17.13 41.80
C ARG A 25 29.84 -16.59 40.53
N ILE A 26 28.51 -16.55 40.45
CA ILE A 26 27.77 -16.04 39.28
C ILE A 26 27.87 -14.51 39.16
N LYS A 27 27.94 -13.78 40.28
CA LYS A 27 28.07 -12.31 40.26
C LYS A 27 29.43 -11.77 39.78
N ARG A 28 30.44 -12.63 39.59
CA ARG A 28 31.76 -12.21 39.05
C ARG A 28 31.99 -12.60 37.59
N LEU A 29 31.11 -13.39 36.97
CA LEU A 29 31.18 -13.75 35.54
C LEU A 29 30.23 -12.92 34.65
N ALA A 30 29.24 -12.23 35.23
CA ALA A 30 28.28 -11.41 34.49
C ALA A 30 28.79 -10.01 34.06
N ALA A 31 30.06 -9.68 34.29
CA ALA A 31 30.66 -8.39 33.90
C ALA A 31 31.54 -8.47 32.64
N ALA A 32 31.65 -9.63 31.99
CA ALA A 32 32.45 -9.77 30.77
C ALA A 32 31.81 -10.74 29.78
N ARG A 33 31.45 -10.20 28.61
CA ARG A 33 30.89 -10.85 27.39
C ARG A 33 29.39 -11.10 27.42
N GLY A 34 28.68 -10.29 26.64
CA GLY A 34 27.31 -10.57 26.23
C GLY A 34 27.30 -11.46 24.98
N SER A 35 26.54 -12.56 25.05
CA SER A 35 25.65 -13.07 23.99
C SER A 35 25.16 -14.49 24.33
N ASP A 36 23.92 -14.77 23.92
CA ASP A 36 23.38 -16.08 23.52
C ASP A 36 23.17 -17.23 24.52
N LEU A 37 23.22 -17.01 25.84
CA LEU A 37 22.76 -18.02 26.81
C LEU A 37 21.29 -17.90 27.24
N ASP A 38 20.69 -16.72 27.08
CA ASP A 38 19.33 -16.42 27.60
C ASP A 38 18.20 -17.07 26.77
N ARG A 39 18.46 -17.44 25.51
CA ARG A 39 17.45 -18.09 24.65
C ARG A 39 17.34 -19.61 24.87
N PHE A 40 18.38 -20.24 25.42
CA PHE A 40 18.37 -21.68 25.67
C PHE A 40 17.69 -22.01 27.02
N LEU A 41 17.77 -21.12 28.01
CA LEU A 41 17.09 -21.30 29.31
C LEU A 41 15.58 -20.99 29.26
N PHE A 42 15.12 -20.14 28.34
CA PHE A 42 13.69 -19.89 28.12
C PHE A 42 12.96 -21.10 27.50
N PHE A 43 13.68 -22.01 26.85
CA PHE A 43 13.11 -23.18 26.16
C PHE A 43 12.59 -24.26 27.14
N ILE A 44 13.06 -24.28 28.39
CA ILE A 44 12.64 -25.27 29.41
C ILE A 44 11.56 -24.71 30.38
N LEU A 45 11.43 -23.39 30.52
CA LEU A 45 10.49 -22.76 31.45
C LEU A 45 9.27 -22.08 30.78
N GLY A 46 9.24 -21.97 29.46
CA GLY A 46 8.18 -21.28 28.70
C GLY A 46 6.93 -22.11 28.35
N LEU A 47 6.64 -23.21 29.06
CA LEU A 47 5.44 -24.04 28.80
C LEU A 47 4.23 -23.72 29.69
N THR A 48 4.27 -22.63 30.45
CA THR A 48 3.06 -22.07 31.07
C THR A 48 3.15 -20.56 31.08
N MET A 49 2.01 -19.92 30.78
CA MET A 49 1.72 -18.48 30.84
C MET A 49 1.80 -17.70 29.51
N GLU A 50 0.67 -17.64 28.80
CA GLU A 50 0.09 -16.34 28.46
C GLU A 50 -1.45 -16.38 28.36
N LYS A 51 -2.08 -15.40 29.02
CA LYS A 51 -3.48 -14.94 28.94
C LYS A 51 -4.60 -15.87 29.46
N SER A 52 -4.82 -15.81 30.77
CA SER A 52 -6.17 -15.86 31.35
C SER A 52 -6.45 -14.56 32.11
N GLY A 53 -7.11 -13.62 31.45
CA GLY A 53 -7.85 -12.57 32.13
C GLY A 53 -9.26 -13.06 32.43
N SER A 54 -9.55 -13.40 33.70
CA SER A 54 -10.86 -13.16 34.33
C SER A 54 -10.86 -13.61 35.80
N SER A 55 -10.98 -12.62 36.68
CA SER A 55 -11.79 -12.60 37.91
C SER A 55 -12.00 -13.89 38.73
N SER A 56 -11.42 -13.93 39.93
CA SER A 56 -12.14 -14.37 41.14
C SER A 56 -11.54 -13.72 42.39
N SER A 57 -12.30 -12.79 42.96
CA SER A 57 -12.55 -12.57 44.40
C SER A 57 -11.45 -12.85 45.43
N SER A 58 -11.04 -11.76 46.09
CA SER A 58 -10.95 -11.57 47.55
C SER A 58 -10.23 -12.64 48.38
N GLU A 59 -9.01 -12.34 48.80
CA GLU A 59 -8.57 -12.36 50.21
C GLU A 59 -7.09 -11.92 50.26
N PHE A 60 -6.70 -11.30 51.38
CA PHE A 60 -5.41 -10.66 51.68
C PHE A 60 -5.24 -9.19 51.23
N GLU A 61 -6.02 -8.33 51.88
CA GLU A 61 -5.53 -7.06 52.41
C GLU A 61 -4.49 -7.28 53.52
N GLU A 62 -3.74 -6.21 53.79
CA GLU A 62 -2.99 -5.92 55.02
C GLU A 62 -1.50 -6.34 55.09
N GLU A 63 -0.62 -5.45 54.61
CA GLU A 63 0.41 -4.83 55.48
C GLU A 63 1.11 -3.64 54.80
N LEU A 64 1.09 -2.50 55.52
CA LEU A 64 2.01 -1.36 55.48
C LEU A 64 1.78 -0.24 54.44
N GLU A 65 0.77 0.55 54.77
CA GLU A 65 0.84 2.01 54.74
C GLU A 65 2.13 2.55 55.39
N ASN A 66 2.82 3.47 54.72
CA ASN A 66 3.35 4.68 55.36
C ASN A 66 3.66 5.78 54.32
N ALA A 67 3.09 6.96 54.58
CA ALA A 67 3.31 8.30 53.99
C ALA A 67 2.52 8.71 52.70
N CYS A 68 1.23 9.00 52.89
CA CYS A 68 0.45 10.08 52.25
C CYS A 68 0.62 11.42 53.04
N PRO A 69 0.06 12.62 52.69
CA PRO A 69 -1.20 12.90 51.93
C PRO A 69 -1.12 14.03 50.87
N VAL A 70 -1.97 14.16 49.83
CA VAL A 70 -3.44 14.02 49.61
C VAL A 70 -4.24 15.31 49.89
N LEU A 71 -5.09 15.70 48.91
CA LEU A 71 -6.55 16.04 48.96
C LEU A 71 -6.92 17.09 47.90
N VAL A 72 -8.04 17.00 47.17
CA VAL A 72 -9.46 16.84 47.60
C VAL A 72 -10.27 16.16 46.45
N ALA A 73 -10.89 14.97 46.64
CA ALA A 73 -12.26 14.62 47.14
C ALA A 73 -13.37 14.71 46.05
N ASN A 74 -14.43 13.90 45.96
CA ASN A 74 -15.17 12.95 46.82
C ASN A 74 -15.85 11.86 45.93
N THR A 75 -15.93 10.55 46.22
CA THR A 75 -16.82 9.78 47.16
C THR A 75 -18.34 10.04 46.97
N VAL A 76 -19.33 9.12 47.01
CA VAL A 76 -19.54 7.65 47.02
C VAL A 76 -21.09 7.43 47.14
N ALA A 77 -21.59 6.24 46.74
CA ALA A 77 -22.83 5.55 47.18
C ALA A 77 -24.24 6.03 46.77
N ARG A 78 -25.04 5.13 46.16
CA ARG A 78 -25.94 4.17 46.88
C ARG A 78 -26.65 3.18 45.94
N ARG A 79 -26.90 2.00 46.51
CA ARG A 79 -27.55 0.79 45.96
C ARG A 79 -29.08 0.89 45.88
N LYS A 80 -29.63 0.16 44.89
CA LYS A 80 -30.83 -0.73 44.84
C LYS A 80 -31.96 -0.56 45.86
N ARG A 81 -33.21 -0.66 45.35
CA ARG A 81 -34.43 -1.43 45.80
C ARG A 81 -35.69 -0.68 45.28
N VAL A 82 -36.87 -1.22 44.91
CA VAL A 82 -37.54 -2.54 45.00
C VAL A 82 -38.93 -2.44 44.30
N TRP A 83 -39.33 -3.51 43.57
CA TRP A 83 -40.68 -4.14 43.38
C TRP A 83 -41.86 -3.29 42.83
N VAL A 84 -42.73 -3.76 41.90
CA VAL A 84 -43.59 -4.97 41.93
C VAL A 84 -43.98 -5.42 40.49
N HIS A 85 -44.12 -6.74 40.32
CA HIS A 85 -44.68 -7.48 39.19
C HIS A 85 -46.22 -7.47 39.15
N GLN A 86 -46.85 -7.37 37.98
CA GLN A 86 -47.88 -8.30 37.42
C GLN A 86 -48.47 -7.73 36.10
N VAL A 87 -48.24 -8.35 34.92
CA VAL A 87 -49.12 -9.34 34.21
C VAL A 87 -50.34 -8.62 33.58
N ASN A 88 -50.61 -8.58 32.25
CA ASN A 88 -50.58 -9.67 31.26
C ASN A 88 -50.84 -9.21 29.79
N LEU A 89 -50.49 -10.10 28.83
CA LEU A 89 -50.92 -10.25 27.41
C LEU A 89 -50.37 -9.27 26.34
N LYS A 90 -49.89 -9.69 25.15
CA LYS A 90 -49.74 -11.03 24.53
C LYS A 90 -48.64 -10.99 23.45
N ARG A 91 -47.91 -12.11 23.31
CA ARG A 91 -47.21 -12.54 22.09
C ARG A 91 -48.19 -12.57 20.90
N LYS A 92 -48.03 -11.66 19.95
CA LYS A 92 -48.37 -11.69 18.52
C LYS A 92 -47.66 -10.46 17.91
N GLU A 93 -47.50 -10.34 16.59
CA GLU A 93 -46.89 -9.16 15.93
C GLU A 93 -45.34 -9.07 15.81
N LYS A 94 -44.62 -10.20 15.81
CA LYS A 94 -43.34 -10.29 15.05
C LYS A 94 -43.32 -11.43 14.02
N GLY A 95 -44.37 -12.25 13.97
CA GLY A 95 -44.55 -13.30 12.96
C GLY A 95 -45.42 -12.87 11.76
N GLU A 96 -46.17 -11.77 11.85
CA GLU A 96 -47.13 -11.37 10.81
C GLU A 96 -46.50 -10.59 9.65
N LEU A 97 -45.35 -9.93 9.83
CA LEU A 97 -44.64 -9.32 8.68
C LEU A 97 -43.94 -10.38 7.81
N TYR A 98 -43.51 -11.49 8.41
CA TYR A 98 -42.83 -12.59 7.71
C TYR A 98 -43.84 -13.51 7.00
N HIS A 99 -45.02 -13.71 7.60
CA HIS A 99 -46.12 -14.43 6.96
C HIS A 99 -46.79 -13.62 5.85
N LEU A 100 -46.94 -12.30 5.98
CA LEU A 100 -47.50 -11.47 4.90
C LEU A 100 -46.58 -11.47 3.64
N VAL A 101 -45.26 -11.42 3.83
CA VAL A 101 -44.27 -11.53 2.74
C VAL A 101 -44.21 -12.94 2.14
N LYS A 102 -44.48 -13.96 2.95
CA LYS A 102 -44.51 -15.37 2.52
C LYS A 102 -45.83 -15.75 1.83
N GLU A 103 -46.96 -15.22 2.29
CA GLU A 103 -48.30 -15.44 1.72
C GLU A 103 -48.52 -14.64 0.43
N LEU A 104 -47.92 -13.44 0.31
CA LEU A 104 -47.77 -12.73 -0.97
C LEU A 104 -46.89 -13.49 -1.99
N LYS A 105 -45.96 -14.34 -1.51
CA LYS A 105 -45.14 -15.20 -2.36
C LYS A 105 -45.82 -16.52 -2.75
N GLU A 106 -46.64 -17.09 -1.86
CA GLU A 106 -47.21 -18.43 -2.03
C GLU A 106 -48.62 -18.42 -2.66
N HIS A 107 -49.44 -17.38 -2.47
CA HIS A 107 -50.82 -17.31 -2.99
C HIS A 107 -51.22 -15.93 -3.57
N PRO A 108 -50.61 -15.49 -4.68
CA PRO A 108 -50.83 -14.15 -5.26
C PRO A 108 -52.22 -13.94 -5.89
N SER A 109 -53.04 -14.99 -6.06
CA SER A 109 -54.35 -14.95 -6.73
C SER A 109 -55.54 -14.65 -5.82
N ARG A 110 -55.32 -14.33 -4.53
CA ARG A 110 -56.39 -14.06 -3.55
C ARG A 110 -56.60 -12.58 -3.20
N TYR A 111 -55.84 -11.65 -3.80
CA TYR A 111 -55.94 -10.21 -3.52
C TYR A 111 -55.98 -9.40 -4.82
N GLU A 112 -57.03 -8.58 -5.01
CA GLU A 112 -57.18 -7.62 -6.11
C GLU A 112 -57.02 -6.18 -5.57
N ILE A 113 -56.11 -5.39 -6.16
CA ILE A 113 -56.40 -4.13 -6.88
C ILE A 113 -55.13 -3.61 -7.58
N SER A 114 -55.26 -3.52 -8.92
CA SER A 114 -54.63 -2.70 -9.98
C SER A 114 -53.12 -2.85 -10.32
N PRO A 115 -52.74 -3.13 -11.58
CA PRO A 115 -51.62 -4.02 -11.86
C PRO A 115 -50.37 -3.33 -12.45
N VAL A 116 -49.23 -3.67 -11.86
CA VAL A 116 -47.92 -3.71 -12.51
C VAL A 116 -47.53 -5.18 -12.74
N ALA A 117 -47.25 -5.52 -14.01
CA ALA A 117 -46.37 -6.57 -14.55
C ALA A 117 -46.68 -8.10 -14.37
N SER A 118 -46.42 -8.85 -15.46
CA SER A 118 -46.16 -10.31 -15.54
C SER A 118 -45.75 -10.66 -17.00
N LEU A 119 -44.87 -11.59 -17.39
CA LEU A 119 -44.10 -12.64 -16.73
C LEU A 119 -42.96 -13.13 -17.68
N VAL A 120 -42.19 -14.12 -17.21
CA VAL A 120 -40.84 -14.55 -17.56
C VAL A 120 -40.81 -16.08 -17.85
N LEU A 121 -39.86 -16.53 -18.71
CA LEU A 121 -39.24 -17.88 -18.89
C LEU A 121 -40.05 -19.10 -19.41
N THR A 122 -39.62 -19.65 -20.55
CA THR A 122 -38.94 -20.98 -20.78
C THR A 122 -38.70 -21.15 -22.30
N ASP A 123 -37.46 -21.25 -22.80
CA ASP A 123 -36.57 -22.42 -23.00
C ASP A 123 -37.09 -23.50 -23.99
N SER A 124 -36.45 -23.60 -25.16
CA SER A 124 -36.01 -24.85 -25.79
C SER A 124 -35.43 -24.62 -27.20
N SER A 125 -34.22 -25.16 -27.36
CA SER A 125 -33.44 -25.40 -28.57
C SER A 125 -34.19 -26.01 -29.75
N GLN A 126 -33.86 -25.59 -30.99
CA GLN A 126 -33.53 -26.49 -32.11
C GLN A 126 -33.00 -25.77 -33.37
N LEU A 127 -31.90 -26.32 -33.92
CA LEU A 127 -31.51 -26.43 -35.35
C LEU A 127 -31.07 -25.13 -36.11
N THR A 128 -29.78 -24.82 -36.29
CA THR A 128 -28.71 -25.35 -37.19
C THR A 128 -28.70 -24.83 -38.64
N ALA A 129 -27.47 -24.52 -39.11
CA ALA A 129 -26.97 -24.37 -40.50
C ALA A 129 -27.32 -23.03 -41.21
N ASP A 130 -26.44 -22.34 -41.95
CA ASP A 130 -25.19 -22.71 -42.61
C ASP A 130 -24.31 -21.46 -42.88
N SER A 131 -23.01 -21.70 -43.02
CA SER A 131 -22.00 -20.76 -43.51
C SER A 131 -22.11 -20.50 -45.01
N GLN A 132 -21.84 -19.27 -45.49
CA GLN A 132 -20.97 -19.05 -46.67
C GLN A 132 -20.63 -17.56 -46.93
N HIS A 133 -19.41 -17.40 -47.46
CA HIS A 133 -18.69 -16.19 -47.84
C HIS A 133 -19.38 -15.26 -48.85
N LEU A 134 -18.97 -13.99 -48.81
CA LEU A 134 -18.66 -13.00 -49.88
C LEU A 134 -19.00 -11.62 -49.29
N GLY A 135 -18.18 -10.57 -49.29
CA GLY A 135 -17.10 -10.15 -50.17
C GLY A 135 -17.12 -8.61 -50.09
N ASN A 136 -15.95 -7.98 -50.10
CA ASN A 136 -15.75 -6.54 -50.05
C ASN A 136 -16.68 -5.73 -50.97
N VAL A 137 -17.03 -4.50 -50.56
CA VAL A 137 -16.61 -3.23 -51.21
C VAL A 137 -17.55 -2.10 -50.78
N SER A 138 -16.88 -1.01 -50.40
CA SER A 138 -17.34 0.33 -50.09
C SER A 138 -18.07 1.08 -51.22
N GLN A 139 -18.87 2.06 -50.78
CA GLN A 139 -19.30 3.32 -51.44
C GLN A 139 -20.69 3.43 -52.09
N LYS A 140 -21.30 4.59 -51.71
CA LYS A 140 -22.25 5.46 -52.45
C LYS A 140 -23.71 4.99 -52.45
N LEU A 141 -24.72 5.81 -52.15
CA LEU A 141 -25.04 7.19 -52.53
C LEU A 141 -26.15 7.67 -51.54
N ILE A 142 -26.03 8.75 -50.75
CA ILE A 142 -26.39 10.15 -51.05
C ILE A 142 -27.56 10.31 -52.03
N VAL A 143 -28.75 10.71 -51.52
CA VAL A 143 -29.65 11.84 -51.88
C VAL A 143 -30.75 11.85 -50.80
N GLY A 144 -31.15 12.91 -50.08
CA GLY A 144 -30.94 14.34 -50.22
C GLY A 144 -32.27 15.10 -50.23
N THR A 145 -32.71 15.60 -49.05
CA THR A 145 -33.43 16.88 -48.79
C THR A 145 -34.82 17.17 -49.42
N ARG A 146 -35.80 17.82 -48.75
CA ARG A 146 -36.03 19.30 -48.54
C ARG A 146 -37.54 19.46 -48.15
N ALA A 147 -38.15 20.54 -47.67
CA ALA A 147 -37.94 22.00 -47.67
C ALA A 147 -38.97 22.65 -46.69
N TYR A 148 -38.66 23.71 -45.94
CA TYR A 148 -38.77 25.17 -46.20
C TYR A 148 -40.18 25.77 -46.45
N LEU A 149 -40.44 26.88 -45.74
CA LEU A 149 -41.32 28.02 -46.08
C LEU A 149 -40.42 29.29 -45.98
N VAL A 150 -40.55 30.40 -46.70
CA VAL A 150 -40.72 30.76 -48.14
C VAL A 150 -40.38 32.27 -48.21
N GLY A 151 -39.81 32.71 -49.34
CA GLY A 151 -39.61 34.13 -49.69
C GLY A 151 -38.92 34.33 -51.05
N VAL A 152 -39.70 34.18 -52.13
CA VAL A 152 -39.47 34.23 -53.59
C VAL A 152 -38.69 35.45 -54.13
N GLN A 153 -37.81 35.31 -55.16
CA GLN A 153 -38.12 35.63 -56.58
C GLN A 153 -36.94 35.48 -57.61
N ASP A 154 -37.20 34.66 -58.63
CA ASP A 154 -36.80 34.60 -60.06
C ASP A 154 -35.41 35.00 -60.63
N GLY A 155 -34.86 34.08 -61.43
CA GLY A 155 -34.88 34.30 -62.90
C GLY A 155 -33.58 34.38 -63.70
N ALA A 156 -33.20 33.24 -64.31
CA ALA A 156 -32.83 33.05 -65.73
C ALA A 156 -31.47 33.51 -66.34
N TRP A 157 -30.71 32.48 -66.74
CA TRP A 157 -30.02 32.19 -68.02
C TRP A 157 -28.92 33.11 -68.63
N ASN A 158 -27.77 32.46 -68.85
CA ASN A 158 -26.94 32.34 -70.07
C ASN A 158 -25.49 32.88 -70.07
N VAL A 159 -24.58 31.90 -70.28
CA VAL A 159 -23.49 31.88 -71.28
C VAL A 159 -22.18 32.67 -71.03
N ALA A 160 -21.10 31.91 -71.27
CA ALA A 160 -19.76 32.28 -71.75
C ALA A 160 -18.63 32.66 -70.77
N SER A 161 -17.65 31.75 -70.80
CA SER A 161 -16.20 31.98 -70.73
C SER A 161 -15.70 33.32 -71.27
N GLY A 162 -14.78 33.95 -70.55
CA GLY A 162 -13.94 35.05 -71.05
C GLY A 162 -13.19 35.76 -69.93
N GLY A 163 -11.86 35.78 -69.99
CA GLY A 163 -11.00 36.26 -68.90
C GLY A 163 -10.70 37.76 -68.85
N GLY A 164 -10.19 38.17 -67.68
CA GLY A 164 -9.29 39.31 -67.43
C GLY A 164 -9.93 40.69 -67.16
N PRO A 165 -9.18 41.67 -66.60
CA PRO A 165 -8.50 41.66 -65.30
C PRO A 165 -8.87 42.90 -64.41
N GLY A 166 -8.61 42.81 -63.10
CA GLY A 166 -8.71 43.90 -62.11
C GLY A 166 -9.75 43.58 -61.02
N THR A 167 -9.49 43.63 -59.72
CA THR A 167 -8.47 44.32 -58.91
C THR A 167 -8.14 43.46 -57.70
N SER A 168 -6.87 43.16 -57.52
CA SER A 168 -6.32 42.46 -56.36
C SER A 168 -6.30 43.41 -55.15
N ALA A 169 -7.03 43.08 -54.09
CA ALA A 169 -6.78 43.63 -52.76
C ALA A 169 -6.84 42.49 -51.73
N THR A 170 -5.65 41.92 -51.52
CA THR A 170 -5.13 41.26 -50.32
C THR A 170 -5.93 41.51 -49.03
N PHE A 171 -6.49 40.45 -48.44
CA PHE A 171 -6.71 40.41 -46.99
C PHE A 171 -5.43 39.91 -46.32
N GLN A 172 -4.77 40.84 -45.63
CA GLN A 172 -3.50 40.65 -44.93
C GLN A 172 -3.65 39.66 -43.77
N TYR A 173 -2.95 38.52 -43.87
CA TYR A 173 -2.35 37.90 -42.70
C TYR A 173 -1.21 38.81 -42.22
N LYS A 174 -1.44 39.56 -41.14
CA LYS A 174 -0.39 40.26 -40.41
C LYS A 174 0.00 39.44 -39.18
N ARG A 175 1.23 38.90 -39.20
CA ARG A 175 2.05 38.70 -37.99
C ARG A 175 2.08 40.03 -37.21
N GLN A 176 1.42 40.13 -36.08
CA GLN A 176 1.70 41.16 -35.06
C GLN A 176 1.55 40.52 -33.67
N GLY A 177 2.65 40.55 -32.92
CA GLY A 177 2.72 40.02 -31.57
C GLY A 177 1.78 40.75 -30.63
N VAL A 178 1.07 39.99 -29.82
CA VAL A 178 0.10 40.54 -28.87
C VAL A 178 0.83 40.95 -27.59
N GLN A 179 0.81 42.24 -27.23
CA GLN A 179 1.51 42.84 -26.08
C GLN A 179 0.63 42.80 -24.82
N TYR A 180 1.08 42.16 -23.72
CA TYR A 180 0.33 42.02 -22.47
C TYR A 180 1.18 41.92 -21.18
N LEU A 181 1.28 42.98 -20.36
CA LEU A 181 1.17 42.91 -18.87
C LEU A 181 1.08 44.31 -18.19
N LEU A 182 0.61 44.30 -16.94
CA LEU A 182 0.60 45.26 -15.80
C LEU A 182 1.15 46.69 -15.92
N CYS A 183 0.36 47.66 -15.41
CA CYS A 183 0.41 48.15 -14.03
C CYS A 183 -0.32 49.50 -13.86
N ALA A 184 -0.65 49.83 -12.62
CA ALA A 184 -0.90 51.20 -12.19
C ALA A 184 -0.55 51.40 -10.72
N ARG A 185 0.47 52.23 -10.46
CA ARG A 185 0.73 52.87 -9.17
C ARG A 185 -0.46 53.73 -8.72
N GLU A 186 -0.85 53.55 -7.46
CA GLU A 186 -1.55 54.59 -6.68
C GLU A 186 -0.49 55.57 -6.14
N THR A 187 -0.27 56.72 -6.79
CA THR A 187 -0.09 58.03 -6.11
C THR A 187 0.11 59.17 -7.11
N VAL A 188 -0.74 60.17 -6.99
CA VAL A 188 -0.49 61.54 -7.46
C VAL A 188 0.54 62.18 -6.51
N GLN A 189 1.69 62.60 -7.02
CA GLN A 189 2.48 63.67 -6.40
C GLN A 189 2.41 64.91 -7.30
N LEU A 190 1.74 65.95 -6.81
CA LEU A 190 2.04 67.31 -7.21
C LEU A 190 3.41 67.67 -6.60
N VAL A 191 4.37 67.88 -7.50
CA VAL A 191 5.52 68.80 -7.43
C VAL A 191 6.40 68.76 -6.18
N THR A 192 7.63 68.28 -6.35
CA THR A 192 8.79 69.10 -5.93
C THR A 192 9.86 69.05 -7.01
N ALA A 193 10.00 70.19 -7.69
CA ALA A 193 11.21 70.55 -8.38
C ALA A 193 12.39 70.55 -7.39
N ARG A 194 13.61 70.36 -7.91
CA ARG A 194 14.88 70.66 -7.24
C ARG A 194 14.73 71.89 -6.32
N GLN A 195 14.94 71.73 -5.03
CA GLN A 195 15.35 72.86 -4.19
C GLN A 195 16.87 72.93 -4.21
N GLY A 196 17.37 73.96 -4.89
CA GLY A 196 18.59 74.62 -4.45
C GLY A 196 18.27 75.49 -3.23
N GLN A 197 19.14 75.38 -2.23
CA GLN A 197 19.31 76.25 -1.05
C GLN A 197 18.25 76.19 0.05
N ALA A 198 18.59 75.50 1.15
CA ALA A 198 18.98 76.16 2.39
C ALA A 198 19.79 75.21 3.29
N THR A 199 20.75 75.81 3.96
CA THR A 199 21.86 75.31 4.77
C THR A 199 21.50 74.54 6.04
N THR A 200 22.31 73.51 6.32
CA THR A 200 22.80 73.00 7.63
C THR A 200 22.23 73.57 8.93
N ALA A 201 21.75 72.67 9.80
CA ALA A 201 21.98 72.72 11.24
C ALA A 201 22.02 71.30 11.82
N ASP A 202 23.13 70.97 12.47
CA ASP A 202 23.36 69.81 13.34
C ASP A 202 22.27 69.64 14.41
N THR A 203 21.98 68.41 14.83
CA THR A 203 22.43 67.86 16.13
C THR A 203 21.83 66.48 16.44
N GLN A 204 22.75 65.61 16.85
CA GLN A 204 22.70 64.46 17.76
C GLN A 204 21.38 63.99 18.41
N GLY A 205 21.29 62.65 18.46
CA GLY A 205 20.81 61.78 19.55
C GLY A 205 19.73 62.27 20.51
N ASP A 206 18.63 61.51 20.62
CA ASP A 206 18.28 60.88 21.90
C ASP A 206 17.10 59.90 21.80
N THR A 207 17.20 58.89 22.67
CA THR A 207 16.22 57.88 23.06
C THR A 207 14.83 58.43 23.39
N LEU A 208 13.77 57.74 22.97
CA LEU A 208 12.39 58.01 23.42
C LEU A 208 11.86 56.89 24.32
N HIS A 209 11.99 57.14 25.63
CA HIS A 209 11.12 56.59 26.67
C HIS A 209 9.88 57.50 26.87
N GLN A 210 8.82 56.88 27.37
CA GLN A 210 7.47 57.38 27.69
C GLN A 210 7.33 58.79 28.29
N THR A 211 6.23 59.48 27.94
CA THR A 211 5.53 60.43 28.85
C THR A 211 4.01 60.45 28.63
N HIS A 212 3.27 60.57 29.74
CA HIS A 212 1.82 60.62 29.90
C HIS A 212 1.14 61.97 29.52
N CYS A 213 -0.14 61.85 29.09
CA CYS A 213 -1.36 62.66 29.40
C CYS A 213 -1.39 64.22 29.28
N GLY A 214 -2.34 64.74 28.46
CA GLY A 214 -2.85 66.13 28.51
C GLY A 214 -3.71 66.54 27.29
N SER A 215 -5.01 66.79 27.49
CA SER A 215 -6.08 67.10 26.48
C SER A 215 -6.06 68.55 25.93
N PRO A 216 -6.69 68.87 24.76
CA PRO A 216 -8.10 69.30 24.76
C PRO A 216 -8.95 68.92 23.51
N LYS A 217 -10.27 69.00 23.71
CA LYS A 217 -11.36 68.79 22.74
C LYS A 217 -11.22 69.68 21.48
N ARG A 218 -11.08 69.07 20.30
CA ARG A 218 -11.56 69.63 19.02
C ARG A 218 -12.37 68.57 18.27
N SER A 219 -13.45 69.04 17.67
CA SER A 219 -14.60 68.32 17.16
C SER A 219 -14.28 67.27 16.09
N LEU A 220 -14.96 66.13 16.21
CA LEU A 220 -14.97 64.95 15.34
C LEU A 220 -15.49 65.19 13.89
N ALA A 221 -15.59 66.42 13.41
CA ALA A 221 -16.28 66.75 12.16
C ALA A 221 -15.36 67.12 10.97
N GLU A 222 -14.05 67.26 11.16
CA GLU A 222 -13.11 67.70 10.09
C GLU A 222 -12.12 66.60 9.62
N ARG A 223 -12.38 65.32 9.92
CA ARG A 223 -11.47 64.20 9.60
C ARG A 223 -11.95 63.27 8.49
N GLU A 224 -12.96 63.64 7.72
CA GLU A 224 -13.51 62.82 6.63
C GLU A 224 -12.87 63.08 5.24
N GLU A 225 -11.96 64.05 5.09
CA GLU A 225 -11.27 64.25 3.81
C GLU A 225 -9.87 63.61 3.78
N ARG A 226 -9.73 62.61 2.88
CA ARG A 226 -8.50 61.89 2.42
C ARG A 226 -8.03 60.70 3.27
N GLN A 227 -8.72 59.56 3.16
CA GLN A 227 -8.09 58.24 3.37
C GLN A 227 -7.19 57.92 2.17
N LEU A 228 -5.87 58.11 2.33
CA LEU A 228 -4.85 57.58 1.42
C LEU A 228 -4.80 56.04 1.54
N TRP A 229 -5.00 55.34 0.43
CA TRP A 229 -4.92 53.88 0.36
C TRP A 229 -3.45 53.44 0.35
N ASN A 230 -2.96 52.80 1.42
CA ASN A 230 -1.60 52.24 1.46
C ASN A 230 -1.60 50.79 0.96
N CYS A 231 -1.57 50.58 -0.37
CA CYS A 231 -1.39 49.25 -0.97
C CYS A 231 0.08 49.00 -1.31
N PHE A 232 0.70 48.02 -0.65
CA PHE A 232 2.11 47.62 -0.87
C PHE A 232 2.28 46.43 -1.81
N ARG A 233 1.18 45.83 -2.27
CA ARG A 233 1.16 44.64 -3.15
C ARG A 233 1.21 45.03 -4.62
N VAL A 234 1.70 44.12 -5.45
CA VAL A 234 1.68 44.20 -6.92
C VAL A 234 0.92 42.99 -7.50
N ALA A 235 0.27 43.15 -8.66
CA ALA A 235 -0.60 42.09 -9.17
C ALA A 235 0.15 40.88 -9.76
N LEU A 236 1.42 41.02 -10.16
CA LEU A 236 2.28 39.90 -10.52
C LEU A 236 3.67 40.03 -9.89
N SER A 237 4.18 38.94 -9.35
CA SER A 237 5.59 38.79 -9.00
C SER A 237 6.43 38.43 -10.24
N PRO A 238 7.77 38.56 -10.19
CA PRO A 238 8.65 38.13 -11.28
C PRO A 238 8.44 36.65 -11.67
N ALA A 239 8.18 35.76 -10.70
CA ALA A 239 7.91 34.34 -10.99
C ALA A 239 6.61 34.12 -11.78
N ALA A 240 5.55 34.86 -11.43
CA ALA A 240 4.28 34.79 -12.15
C ALA A 240 4.41 35.42 -13.56
N ALA A 241 5.15 36.53 -13.68
CA ALA A 241 5.51 37.14 -14.95
C ALA A 241 6.28 36.17 -15.86
N ALA A 242 7.29 35.47 -15.34
CA ALA A 242 8.05 34.45 -16.07
C ALA A 242 7.16 33.34 -16.65
N THR A 243 6.14 32.92 -15.88
CA THR A 243 5.18 31.91 -16.31
C THR A 243 4.36 32.38 -17.52
N LEU A 244 3.90 33.63 -17.50
CA LEU A 244 3.15 34.23 -18.60
C LEU A 244 4.02 34.48 -19.83
N VAL A 245 5.26 34.97 -19.66
CA VAL A 245 6.23 35.13 -20.76
C VAL A 245 6.47 33.79 -21.44
N LYS A 246 6.71 32.72 -20.67
CA LYS A 246 6.92 31.36 -21.19
C LYS A 246 5.72 30.82 -21.96
N LYS A 247 4.51 31.32 -21.67
CA LYS A 247 3.25 30.96 -22.34
C LYS A 247 2.90 31.86 -23.53
N GLY A 248 3.78 32.78 -23.90
CA GLY A 248 3.65 33.62 -25.10
C GLY A 248 3.05 35.00 -24.85
N PHE A 249 2.79 35.40 -23.60
CA PHE A 249 2.36 36.76 -23.27
C PHE A 249 3.56 37.72 -23.27
N ASN A 250 3.37 38.93 -23.79
CA ASN A 250 4.42 39.95 -23.89
C ASN A 250 4.33 40.93 -22.72
N VAL A 251 5.11 40.68 -21.69
CA VAL A 251 4.83 41.24 -20.38
C VAL A 251 5.36 42.65 -20.19
N GLN A 252 4.50 43.65 -19.88
CA GLN A 252 4.91 45.02 -19.51
C GLN A 252 4.72 45.31 -18.00
N VAL A 253 5.61 46.09 -17.39
CA VAL A 253 5.54 46.43 -15.96
C VAL A 253 5.82 47.91 -15.79
N GLU A 254 4.93 48.66 -15.15
CA GLU A 254 5.23 50.07 -14.83
C GLU A 254 6.46 50.20 -13.92
N ASN A 255 7.31 51.18 -14.20
CA ASN A 255 8.50 51.47 -13.43
C ASN A 255 8.19 51.61 -11.92
N GLY A 256 8.86 50.78 -11.12
CA GLY A 256 8.76 50.75 -9.68
C GLY A 256 7.42 50.23 -9.13
N ALA A 257 6.68 49.45 -9.92
CA ALA A 257 5.45 48.75 -9.51
C ALA A 257 5.66 47.79 -8.34
N GLY A 258 6.76 47.04 -8.37
CA GLY A 258 7.08 45.99 -7.39
C GLY A 258 7.85 46.49 -6.17
N ALA A 259 8.28 47.75 -6.13
CA ALA A 259 9.24 48.25 -5.14
C ALA A 259 8.77 48.04 -3.68
N LEU A 260 7.49 48.32 -3.40
CA LEU A 260 6.91 48.14 -2.06
C LEU A 260 6.64 46.66 -1.70
N ALA A 261 6.62 45.79 -2.70
CA ALA A 261 6.57 44.33 -2.53
C ALA A 261 7.97 43.69 -2.55
N SER A 262 9.04 44.49 -2.53
CA SER A 262 10.44 44.05 -2.62
C SER A 262 10.80 43.32 -3.92
N PHE A 263 10.17 43.67 -5.04
CA PHE A 263 10.58 43.23 -6.38
C PHE A 263 11.16 44.40 -7.15
N ARG A 264 12.39 44.25 -7.65
CA ARG A 264 13.08 45.27 -8.44
C ARG A 264 12.63 45.21 -9.89
N ASP A 265 12.69 46.34 -10.57
CA ASP A 265 12.44 46.41 -12.02
C ASP A 265 13.39 45.49 -12.81
N ASP A 266 14.64 45.34 -12.33
CA ASP A 266 15.63 44.41 -12.89
C ASP A 266 15.17 42.95 -12.81
N ASP A 267 14.44 42.55 -11.77
CA ASP A 267 13.94 41.18 -11.60
C ASP A 267 12.87 40.85 -12.64
N TYR A 268 12.03 41.83 -12.98
CA TYR A 268 11.06 41.71 -14.08
C TYR A 268 11.76 41.67 -15.44
N ALA A 269 12.77 42.51 -15.65
CA ALA A 269 13.55 42.51 -16.88
C ALA A 269 14.26 41.16 -17.11
N ALA A 270 14.82 40.55 -16.05
CA ALA A 270 15.54 39.28 -16.11
C ALA A 270 14.66 38.10 -16.58
N VAL A 271 13.35 38.15 -16.31
CA VAL A 271 12.39 37.11 -16.71
C VAL A 271 11.71 37.40 -18.05
N GLY A 272 12.17 38.41 -18.79
CA GLY A 272 11.67 38.77 -20.12
C GLY A 272 10.49 39.74 -20.13
N ALA A 273 10.16 40.39 -19.00
CA ALA A 273 9.19 41.48 -18.96
C ALA A 273 9.85 42.81 -19.35
N ARG A 274 9.08 43.74 -19.92
CA ARG A 274 9.51 45.07 -20.33
C ARG A 274 9.03 46.11 -19.33
N VAL A 275 9.97 46.84 -18.72
CA VAL A 275 9.63 47.94 -17.81
C VAL A 275 9.24 49.19 -18.61
N THR A 276 8.10 49.81 -18.31
CA THR A 276 7.55 50.96 -19.07
C THR A 276 7.06 52.10 -18.17
N GLY A 277 6.82 53.29 -18.74
CA GLY A 277 6.31 54.46 -18.01
C GLY A 277 4.78 54.63 -18.05
N ASN A 278 4.09 53.93 -18.96
CA ASN A 278 2.63 53.91 -19.05
C ASN A 278 2.19 52.50 -19.42
N ALA A 279 1.53 51.81 -18.50
CA ALA A 279 1.12 50.42 -18.69
C ALA A 279 -0.38 50.23 -18.95
N TYR A 280 -1.19 51.31 -18.95
CA TYR A 280 -2.62 51.25 -19.27
C TYR A 280 -2.91 51.08 -20.77
N ASP A 281 -1.92 51.33 -21.63
CA ASP A 281 -2.01 51.08 -23.07
C ASP A 281 -1.74 49.59 -23.41
N SER A 282 -2.48 48.69 -22.74
CA SER A 282 -2.39 47.24 -22.89
C SER A 282 -3.77 46.66 -23.15
N ASP A 283 -3.89 45.58 -23.93
CA ASP A 283 -5.24 44.99 -24.17
C ASP A 283 -5.76 44.21 -22.95
N ILE A 284 -4.88 43.79 -22.03
CA ILE A 284 -5.24 43.27 -20.69
C ILE A 284 -4.48 44.05 -19.61
N VAL A 285 -5.22 44.63 -18.67
CA VAL A 285 -4.70 45.31 -17.48
C VAL A 285 -4.98 44.45 -16.25
N LEU A 286 -3.93 44.15 -15.49
CA LEU A 286 -4.02 43.39 -14.24
C LEU A 286 -3.80 44.37 -13.07
N LYS A 287 -4.72 44.41 -12.12
CA LYS A 287 -4.61 45.22 -10.91
C LYS A 287 -4.97 44.39 -9.69
N VAL A 288 -4.49 44.81 -8.51
CA VAL A 288 -4.91 44.17 -7.26
C VAL A 288 -6.30 44.64 -6.88
N ARG A 289 -6.50 45.97 -6.79
CA ARG A 289 -7.76 46.59 -6.35
C ARG A 289 -8.54 47.19 -7.52
N GLN A 290 -9.77 47.62 -7.22
CA GLN A 290 -10.64 48.29 -8.17
C GLN A 290 -9.98 49.56 -8.71
N PRO A 291 -10.32 50.00 -9.93
CA PRO A 291 -9.80 51.24 -10.47
C PRO A 291 -10.30 52.45 -9.67
N LEU A 292 -9.44 53.44 -9.51
CA LEU A 292 -9.82 54.76 -8.99
C LEU A 292 -10.48 55.58 -10.10
N GLU A 293 -11.29 56.56 -9.73
CA GLU A 293 -11.99 57.44 -10.66
C GLU A 293 -11.04 58.15 -11.65
N GLN A 294 -9.82 58.51 -11.18
CA GLN A 294 -8.78 59.13 -12.00
C GLN A 294 -8.13 58.18 -13.02
N GLU A 295 -8.29 56.87 -12.85
CA GLU A 295 -7.72 55.86 -13.73
C GLU A 295 -8.67 55.47 -14.86
N VAL A 296 -9.97 55.73 -14.69
CA VAL A 296 -11.03 55.38 -15.65
C VAL A 296 -10.71 55.92 -17.04
N THR A 297 -10.21 57.16 -17.14
CA THR A 297 -9.88 57.79 -18.42
C THR A 297 -8.66 57.18 -19.11
N LYS A 298 -7.76 56.54 -18.36
CA LYS A 298 -6.48 56.00 -18.85
C LYS A 298 -6.63 54.65 -19.57
N PHE A 299 -7.70 53.90 -19.30
CA PHE A 299 -7.93 52.62 -19.96
C PHE A 299 -8.21 52.79 -21.46
N ARG A 300 -7.64 51.91 -22.27
CA ARG A 300 -7.90 51.81 -23.70
C ARG A 300 -9.31 51.24 -23.95
N GLU A 301 -9.95 51.69 -25.03
CA GLU A 301 -11.22 51.11 -25.49
C GLU A 301 -11.05 49.61 -25.82
N LEU A 302 -12.08 48.81 -25.55
CA LEU A 302 -12.08 47.34 -25.74
C LEU A 302 -11.02 46.57 -24.92
N SER A 303 -10.34 47.22 -23.96
CA SER A 303 -9.39 46.53 -23.09
C SER A 303 -10.08 45.67 -22.02
N THR A 304 -9.35 44.69 -21.50
CA THR A 304 -9.79 43.79 -20.44
C THR A 304 -9.15 44.16 -19.10
N LEU A 305 -9.92 44.28 -18.02
CA LEU A 305 -9.40 44.48 -16.66
C LEU A 305 -9.63 43.23 -15.80
N ILE A 306 -8.59 42.77 -15.12
CA ILE A 306 -8.69 41.72 -14.08
C ILE A 306 -8.23 42.31 -12.75
N SER A 307 -9.13 42.40 -11.77
CA SER A 307 -8.84 42.93 -10.44
C SER A 307 -9.90 42.55 -9.42
N PHE A 308 -9.73 42.91 -8.14
CA PHE A 308 -10.88 42.96 -7.23
C PHE A 308 -11.80 44.13 -7.62
N LEU A 309 -13.07 43.83 -7.93
CA LEU A 309 -14.04 44.81 -8.41
C LEU A 309 -15.13 45.13 -7.38
N TYR A 310 -15.61 44.13 -6.62
CA TYR A 310 -16.72 44.28 -5.69
C TYR A 310 -17.94 44.98 -6.34
N PRO A 311 -18.53 44.37 -7.39
CA PRO A 311 -19.50 45.03 -8.26
C PRO A 311 -20.77 45.51 -7.55
N ALA A 312 -21.18 44.83 -6.48
CA ALA A 312 -22.31 45.24 -5.66
C ALA A 312 -22.07 46.57 -4.93
N GLN A 313 -20.82 46.86 -4.54
CA GLN A 313 -20.43 48.06 -3.80
C GLN A 313 -19.94 49.19 -4.72
N ASN A 314 -19.30 48.86 -5.84
CA ASN A 314 -18.60 49.81 -6.70
C ASN A 314 -19.29 50.07 -8.05
N LYS A 315 -20.62 49.92 -8.13
CA LYS A 315 -21.39 50.07 -9.38
C LYS A 315 -21.09 51.39 -10.12
N LEU A 316 -20.98 52.50 -9.39
CA LEU A 316 -20.73 53.83 -9.97
C LEU A 316 -19.42 53.89 -10.78
N ILE A 317 -18.34 53.30 -10.26
CA ILE A 317 -17.03 53.27 -10.94
C ILE A 317 -17.09 52.35 -12.17
N ILE A 318 -17.79 51.22 -12.05
CA ILE A 318 -17.94 50.26 -13.17
C ILE A 318 -18.78 50.86 -14.29
N ASP A 319 -19.85 51.60 -13.96
CA ASP A 319 -20.69 52.29 -14.95
C ASP A 319 -19.88 53.30 -15.78
N GLN A 320 -18.85 53.93 -15.20
CA GLN A 320 -17.98 54.85 -15.95
C GLN A 320 -17.07 54.13 -16.97
N LEU A 321 -16.89 52.81 -16.87
CA LEU A 321 -16.11 52.00 -17.81
C LEU A 321 -16.95 51.41 -18.96
N VAL A 322 -18.29 51.46 -18.84
CA VAL A 322 -19.24 50.99 -19.87
C VAL A 322 -19.04 51.71 -21.22
N PRO A 323 -18.89 53.06 -21.29
CA PRO A 323 -18.73 53.76 -22.57
C PRO A 323 -17.46 53.39 -23.34
N LYS A 324 -16.46 52.79 -22.68
CA LYS A 324 -15.21 52.31 -23.31
C LYS A 324 -15.32 50.89 -23.86
N SER A 325 -16.51 50.27 -23.79
CA SER A 325 -16.76 48.88 -24.22
C SER A 325 -15.76 47.88 -23.64
N MET A 326 -15.33 48.07 -22.39
CA MET A 326 -14.35 47.19 -21.74
C MET A 326 -14.93 45.83 -21.37
N THR A 327 -14.03 44.87 -21.12
CA THR A 327 -14.36 43.59 -20.46
C THR A 327 -13.75 43.58 -19.07
N LEU A 328 -14.50 43.21 -18.02
CA LEU A 328 -14.04 43.25 -16.63
C LEU A 328 -14.25 41.89 -15.96
N PHE A 329 -13.17 41.33 -15.40
CA PHE A 329 -13.21 40.13 -14.55
C PHE A 329 -12.95 40.50 -13.09
N GLY A 330 -13.86 40.10 -12.22
CA GLY A 330 -13.75 40.27 -10.77
C GLY A 330 -13.07 39.06 -10.13
N MET A 331 -11.88 39.24 -9.58
CA MET A 331 -11.19 38.20 -8.79
C MET A 331 -11.94 37.85 -7.50
N ASP A 332 -12.80 38.75 -7.01
CA ASP A 332 -13.77 38.51 -5.92
C ASP A 332 -15.02 37.74 -6.36
N CYS A 333 -15.27 37.67 -7.67
CA CYS A 333 -16.44 37.02 -8.26
C CYS A 333 -16.14 35.57 -8.73
N ILE A 334 -14.92 35.07 -8.54
CA ILE A 334 -14.58 33.69 -8.88
C ILE A 334 -15.46 32.72 -8.06
N PRO A 335 -16.19 31.79 -8.70
CA PRO A 335 -17.05 30.85 -8.00
C PRO A 335 -16.22 29.87 -7.17
N ARG A 336 -16.66 29.56 -5.96
CA ARG A 336 -15.96 28.64 -5.04
C ARG A 336 -16.31 27.18 -5.33
N ILE A 337 -15.86 26.70 -6.48
CA ILE A 337 -15.98 25.29 -6.92
C ILE A 337 -14.60 24.62 -6.92
N SER A 338 -14.56 23.28 -6.82
CA SER A 338 -13.30 22.52 -6.66
C SER A 338 -12.24 22.85 -7.73
N ARG A 339 -12.64 22.97 -8.99
CA ARG A 339 -11.71 23.31 -10.10
C ARG A 339 -11.15 24.73 -10.00
N ALA A 340 -11.88 25.65 -9.36
CA ALA A 340 -11.54 27.07 -9.30
C ALA A 340 -10.73 27.47 -8.06
N GLN A 341 -10.52 26.55 -7.11
CA GLN A 341 -9.79 26.83 -5.87
C GLN A 341 -8.37 27.37 -6.11
N VAL A 342 -7.69 26.91 -7.17
CA VAL A 342 -6.34 27.37 -7.51
C VAL A 342 -6.30 28.83 -8.00
N PHE A 343 -7.45 29.40 -8.36
CA PHE A 343 -7.62 30.79 -8.80
C PHE A 343 -8.22 31.70 -7.70
N ASP A 344 -8.65 31.15 -6.58
CA ASP A 344 -9.37 31.90 -5.54
C ASP A 344 -8.45 32.86 -4.78
N ALA A 345 -8.48 34.12 -5.22
CA ALA A 345 -7.70 35.20 -4.62
C ALA A 345 -8.18 35.58 -3.22
N LEU A 346 -9.46 35.40 -2.89
CA LEU A 346 -9.99 35.72 -1.55
C LEU A 346 -9.44 34.73 -0.53
N SER A 347 -9.40 33.44 -0.87
CA SER A 347 -8.80 32.40 -0.03
C SER A 347 -7.31 32.63 0.20
N SER A 348 -6.56 32.99 -0.86
CA SER A 348 -5.14 33.38 -0.73
C SER A 348 -4.94 34.55 0.23
N MET A 349 -5.73 35.62 0.10
CA MET A 349 -5.59 36.80 0.96
C MET A 349 -6.05 36.52 2.39
N ALA A 350 -7.08 35.69 2.58
CA ALA A 350 -7.55 35.26 3.89
C ALA A 350 -6.48 34.43 4.62
N ASN A 351 -5.81 33.50 3.93
CA ASN A 351 -4.72 32.71 4.49
C ASN A 351 -3.58 33.62 4.99
N VAL A 352 -3.11 34.54 4.14
CA VAL A 352 -2.06 35.51 4.54
C VAL A 352 -2.52 36.41 5.69
N ALA A 353 -3.78 36.86 5.70
CA ALA A 353 -4.32 37.67 6.78
C ALA A 353 -4.36 36.90 8.11
N GLY A 354 -4.76 35.63 8.10
CA GLY A 354 -4.75 34.76 9.28
C GLY A 354 -3.35 34.56 9.85
N TYR A 355 -2.38 34.23 8.98
CA TYR A 355 -0.97 34.15 9.37
C TYR A 355 -0.46 35.48 9.94
N ARG A 356 -0.69 36.60 9.23
CA ARG A 356 -0.20 37.91 9.65
C ARG A 356 -0.84 38.38 10.95
N ALA A 357 -2.11 38.06 11.20
CA ALA A 357 -2.78 38.39 12.46
C ALA A 357 -2.07 37.78 13.68
N VAL A 358 -1.58 36.54 13.56
CA VAL A 358 -0.80 35.89 14.64
C VAL A 358 0.54 36.58 14.84
N ILE A 359 1.22 36.99 13.76
CA ILE A 359 2.49 37.72 13.84
C ILE A 359 2.30 39.11 14.47
N GLU A 360 1.24 39.84 14.11
CA GLU A 360 0.91 41.12 14.74
C GLU A 360 0.59 40.92 16.23
N ALA A 361 -0.16 39.86 16.56
CA ALA A 361 -0.44 39.53 17.95
C ALA A 361 0.85 39.23 18.73
N ALA A 362 1.78 38.45 18.15
CA ALA A 362 3.07 38.15 18.75
C ALA A 362 3.96 39.38 18.94
N ASN A 363 3.92 40.33 17.99
CA ASN A 363 4.69 41.57 18.09
C ASN A 363 4.19 42.49 19.21
N HIS A 364 2.88 42.46 19.50
CA HIS A 364 2.28 43.26 20.57
C HIS A 364 2.18 42.53 21.92
N PHE A 365 2.27 41.20 21.93
CA PHE A 365 2.13 40.40 23.14
C PHE A 365 3.47 40.24 23.88
N GLY A 366 3.55 40.77 25.10
CA GLY A 366 4.79 40.83 25.89
C GLY A 366 5.25 39.52 26.54
N ARG A 367 4.71 38.36 26.16
CA ARG A 367 5.08 37.03 26.71
C ARG A 367 5.33 36.03 25.57
N PHE A 368 6.00 34.92 25.88
CA PHE A 368 6.21 33.85 24.91
C PHE A 368 4.90 33.16 24.51
N PHE A 369 4.80 32.77 23.23
CA PHE A 369 3.73 31.91 22.74
C PHE A 369 3.92 30.47 23.23
N GLY A 370 5.11 29.92 23.02
CA GLY A 370 5.50 28.60 23.50
C GLY A 370 5.86 28.61 24.98
N GLY A 371 5.28 27.68 25.74
CA GLY A 371 5.64 27.47 27.13
C GLY A 371 7.05 26.87 27.27
N GLN A 372 7.79 27.31 28.27
CA GLN A 372 9.16 26.85 28.52
C GLN A 372 9.40 26.65 30.01
N ILE A 373 10.22 25.67 30.35
CA ILE A 373 10.77 25.50 31.70
C ILE A 373 12.23 25.96 31.63
N THR A 374 12.54 27.01 32.38
CA THR A 374 13.90 27.56 32.47
C THR A 374 14.41 27.45 33.89
N ALA A 375 15.71 27.69 34.10
CA ALA A 375 16.27 27.79 35.45
C ALA A 375 15.61 28.90 36.28
N ALA A 376 15.04 29.92 35.64
CA ALA A 376 14.32 31.02 36.28
C ALA A 376 12.83 30.72 36.54
N GLY A 377 12.37 29.50 36.26
CA GLY A 377 10.99 29.05 36.49
C GLY A 377 10.24 28.65 35.23
N LYS A 378 8.99 28.24 35.42
CA LYS A 378 8.08 27.79 34.36
C LYS A 378 7.28 28.97 33.81
N VAL A 379 7.40 29.22 32.50
CA VAL A 379 6.56 30.16 31.77
C VAL A 379 5.47 29.36 31.04
N PRO A 380 4.17 29.57 31.33
CA PRO A 380 3.10 28.86 30.64
C PRO A 380 2.98 29.33 29.18
N PRO A 381 2.51 28.46 28.26
CA PRO A 381 2.22 28.86 26.89
C PRO A 381 1.07 29.88 26.84
N ALA A 382 1.08 30.72 25.81
CA ALA A 382 -0.03 31.62 25.52
C ALA A 382 -1.29 30.83 25.13
N LYS A 383 -2.45 31.35 25.49
CA LYS A 383 -3.76 30.83 25.09
C LYS A 383 -4.38 31.73 24.03
N VAL A 384 -4.65 31.18 22.85
CA VAL A 384 -5.20 31.92 21.70
C VAL A 384 -6.60 31.39 21.38
N LEU A 385 -7.60 32.28 21.40
CA LEU A 385 -8.94 32.00 20.91
C LEU A 385 -9.09 32.53 19.49
N VAL A 386 -9.51 31.67 18.56
CA VAL A 386 -9.83 32.05 17.19
C VAL A 386 -11.33 31.86 16.95
N ILE A 387 -12.03 32.96 16.63
CA ILE A 387 -13.47 32.99 16.36
C ILE A 387 -13.68 33.07 14.84
N GLY A 388 -14.28 32.02 14.28
CA GLY A 388 -14.43 31.74 12.86
C GLY A 388 -13.38 30.72 12.37
N GLY A 389 -13.85 29.67 11.70
CA GLY A 389 -13.07 28.60 11.09
C GLY A 389 -13.12 28.65 9.56
N GLY A 390 -13.12 29.86 9.00
CA GLY A 390 -12.81 30.06 7.58
C GLY A 390 -11.31 29.94 7.31
N VAL A 391 -10.88 30.19 6.07
CA VAL A 391 -9.46 30.10 5.65
C VAL A 391 -8.53 30.95 6.53
N ALA A 392 -8.94 32.18 6.88
CA ALA A 392 -8.16 33.04 7.78
C ALA A 392 -8.09 32.48 9.22
N GLY A 393 -9.18 31.91 9.71
CA GLY A 393 -9.26 31.30 11.04
C GLY A 393 -8.35 30.08 11.15
N LEU A 394 -8.44 29.15 10.20
CA LEU A 394 -7.60 27.95 10.16
C LEU A 394 -6.11 28.30 10.02
N ALA A 395 -5.77 29.29 9.18
CA ALA A 395 -4.40 29.78 9.06
C ALA A 395 -3.87 30.37 10.38
N ALA A 396 -4.69 31.15 11.09
CA ALA A 396 -4.35 31.69 12.40
C ALA A 396 -4.18 30.58 13.46
N MET A 397 -5.07 29.58 13.47
CA MET A 397 -4.98 28.45 14.40
C MET A 397 -3.71 27.64 14.16
N ALA A 398 -3.42 27.28 12.91
CA ALA A 398 -2.22 26.54 12.53
C ALA A 398 -0.95 27.32 12.92
N GLN A 399 -0.88 28.61 12.60
CA GLN A 399 0.29 29.42 12.91
C GLN A 399 0.50 29.61 14.42
N ALA A 400 -0.57 29.88 15.18
CA ALA A 400 -0.48 30.00 16.64
C ALA A 400 -0.03 28.68 17.29
N LYS A 401 -0.52 27.54 16.78
CA LYS A 401 -0.11 26.20 17.24
C LYS A 401 1.36 25.93 16.95
N HIS A 402 1.84 26.23 15.74
CA HIS A 402 3.26 26.10 15.37
C HIS A 402 4.19 26.97 16.23
N MET A 403 3.70 28.12 16.72
CA MET A 403 4.44 28.97 17.66
C MET A 403 4.39 28.48 19.12
N GLY A 404 3.72 27.35 19.39
CA GLY A 404 3.68 26.69 20.70
C GLY A 404 2.55 27.14 21.62
N ALA A 405 1.58 27.91 21.12
CA ALA A 405 0.41 28.32 21.90
C ALA A 405 -0.62 27.19 22.06
N ILE A 406 -1.44 27.29 23.10
CA ILE A 406 -2.68 26.52 23.24
C ILE A 406 -3.75 27.26 22.44
N VAL A 407 -4.32 26.59 21.43
CA VAL A 407 -5.28 27.20 20.51
C VAL A 407 -6.67 26.63 20.77
N ARG A 408 -7.65 27.52 20.91
CA ARG A 408 -9.08 27.23 21.00
C ARG A 408 -9.78 27.84 19.79
N GLY A 409 -10.57 27.06 19.06
CA GLY A 409 -11.28 27.49 17.86
C GLY A 409 -12.80 27.44 18.07
N PHE A 410 -13.52 28.38 17.47
CA PHE A 410 -14.98 28.36 17.44
C PHE A 410 -15.49 28.69 16.03
N ASP A 411 -16.45 27.92 15.51
CA ASP A 411 -17.22 28.23 14.30
C ASP A 411 -18.66 27.73 14.51
N THR A 412 -19.64 28.39 13.90
CA THR A 412 -21.05 27.97 13.98
C THR A 412 -21.34 26.72 13.14
N ARG A 413 -20.45 26.36 12.21
CA ARG A 413 -20.56 25.17 11.36
C ARG A 413 -19.85 23.99 12.01
N SER A 414 -20.58 22.90 12.20
CA SER A 414 -20.06 21.63 12.73
C SER A 414 -19.05 20.96 11.78
N THR A 415 -19.19 21.18 10.47
CA THR A 415 -18.30 20.64 9.42
C THR A 415 -16.84 21.09 9.55
N VAL A 416 -16.58 22.16 10.30
CA VAL A 416 -15.23 22.71 10.51
C VAL A 416 -14.53 22.07 11.71
N ARG A 417 -15.24 21.32 12.57
CA ARG A 417 -14.66 20.70 13.78
C ARG A 417 -13.45 19.83 13.47
N GLU A 418 -13.60 18.88 12.56
CA GLU A 418 -12.52 17.95 12.19
C GLU A 418 -11.30 18.71 11.66
N GLN A 419 -11.51 19.81 10.93
CA GLN A 419 -10.43 20.66 10.44
C GLN A 419 -9.68 21.33 11.60
N VAL A 420 -10.41 21.88 12.58
CA VAL A 420 -9.81 22.52 13.77
C VAL A 420 -9.05 21.52 14.62
N GLU A 421 -9.61 20.34 14.85
CA GLU A 421 -8.99 19.29 15.66
C GLU A 421 -7.76 18.68 14.97
N SER A 422 -7.79 18.53 13.63
CA SER A 422 -6.63 18.05 12.85
C SER A 422 -5.42 18.99 12.95
N LEU A 423 -5.65 20.28 13.19
CA LEU A 423 -4.61 21.27 13.46
C LEU A 423 -4.14 21.28 14.93
N GLY A 424 -4.71 20.40 15.77
CA GLY A 424 -4.39 20.29 17.19
C GLY A 424 -4.95 21.42 18.05
N ALA A 425 -6.00 22.10 17.58
CA ALA A 425 -6.74 23.11 18.34
C ALA A 425 -7.99 22.51 19.01
N GLU A 426 -8.40 23.06 20.15
CA GLU A 426 -9.61 22.66 20.87
C GLU A 426 -10.85 23.33 20.22
N PHE A 427 -11.79 22.54 19.67
CA PHE A 427 -13.05 23.07 19.13
C PHE A 427 -14.05 23.35 20.26
N LEU A 428 -14.48 24.61 20.39
CA LEU A 428 -15.45 25.03 21.38
C LEU A 428 -16.88 24.84 20.87
N GLU A 429 -17.76 24.36 21.74
CA GLU A 429 -19.19 24.21 21.45
C GLU A 429 -20.03 25.15 22.32
N VAL A 430 -21.17 25.60 21.78
CA VAL A 430 -22.21 26.28 22.55
C VAL A 430 -23.17 25.22 23.10
N GLU A 431 -23.63 25.40 24.34
CA GLU A 431 -24.65 24.55 25.00
C GLU A 431 -26.06 24.77 24.39
N PHE A 432 -26.16 24.85 23.06
CA PHE A 432 -27.39 25.06 22.30
C PHE A 432 -27.21 24.49 20.88
N LYS A 433 -27.97 23.44 20.52
CA LYS A 433 -27.83 22.75 19.23
C LYS A 433 -28.70 23.42 18.16
N GLU A 434 -28.09 24.31 17.39
CA GLU A 434 -28.63 24.87 16.16
C GLU A 434 -27.62 24.68 15.03
N GLU A 435 -28.06 24.24 13.85
CA GLU A 435 -27.17 24.03 12.70
C GLU A 435 -26.89 25.36 12.00
N GLY A 436 -25.63 25.83 12.02
CA GLY A 436 -25.23 27.14 11.50
C GLY A 436 -24.91 27.19 10.00
N GLU A 437 -25.07 26.10 9.27
CA GLU A 437 -24.72 26.00 7.86
C GLU A 437 -25.89 26.41 6.93
N SER A 438 -25.57 27.13 5.86
CA SER A 438 -26.50 27.46 4.77
C SER A 438 -26.34 26.49 3.60
N ALA A 439 -27.29 26.47 2.65
CA ALA A 439 -27.27 25.57 1.49
C ALA A 439 -26.00 25.67 0.60
N GLY A 440 -25.18 26.71 0.77
CA GLY A 440 -23.89 26.89 0.08
C GLY A 440 -22.63 26.72 0.94
N GLY A 441 -22.74 26.12 2.15
CA GLY A 441 -21.60 25.89 3.05
C GLY A 441 -21.11 27.12 3.84
N TYR A 442 -21.81 28.26 3.71
CA TYR A 442 -21.55 29.49 4.47
C TYR A 442 -22.29 29.49 5.80
N GLY A 443 -21.76 30.20 6.79
CA GLY A 443 -22.48 30.47 8.03
C GLY A 443 -23.75 31.29 7.78
N LYS A 444 -24.86 30.90 8.40
CA LYS A 444 -26.10 31.68 8.42
C LYS A 444 -26.22 32.52 9.70
N GLU A 445 -27.14 33.46 9.69
CA GLU A 445 -27.49 34.24 10.89
C GLU A 445 -28.24 33.34 11.88
N MET A 446 -27.75 33.27 13.11
CA MET A 446 -28.24 32.34 14.14
C MET A 446 -29.41 32.92 14.93
N SER A 447 -30.16 32.08 15.64
CA SER A 447 -31.23 32.53 16.55
C SER A 447 -30.70 33.46 17.65
N LYS A 448 -31.59 34.28 18.23
CA LYS A 448 -31.21 35.20 19.31
C LYS A 448 -30.69 34.43 20.53
N GLU A 449 -31.32 33.29 20.81
CA GLU A 449 -30.98 32.38 21.90
C GLU A 449 -29.58 31.77 21.70
N PHE A 450 -29.24 31.38 20.47
CA PHE A 450 -27.89 30.93 20.13
C PHE A 450 -26.86 32.05 20.31
N ILE A 451 -27.15 33.27 19.84
CA ILE A 451 -26.25 34.43 19.98
C ILE A 451 -26.01 34.77 21.46
N GLU A 452 -27.03 34.67 22.31
CA GLU A 452 -26.87 34.88 23.76
C GLU A 452 -25.96 33.81 24.39
N ALA A 453 -26.14 32.54 24.03
CA ALA A 453 -25.30 31.45 24.51
C ALA A 453 -23.86 31.52 23.96
N GLU A 454 -23.69 31.94 22.71
CA GLU A 454 -22.41 32.23 22.07
C GLU A 454 -21.67 33.38 22.80
N HIS A 455 -22.37 34.48 23.10
CA HIS A 455 -21.81 35.58 23.89
C HIS A 455 -21.42 35.14 25.30
N ALA A 456 -22.20 34.28 25.95
CA ALA A 456 -21.86 33.71 27.24
C ALA A 456 -20.59 32.84 27.18
N LEU A 457 -20.42 32.04 26.11
CA LEU A 457 -19.21 31.26 25.85
C LEU A 457 -17.99 32.18 25.68
N PHE A 458 -18.08 33.20 24.82
CA PHE A 458 -16.97 34.14 24.60
C PHE A 458 -16.62 34.93 25.86
N ALA A 459 -17.62 35.34 26.65
CA ALA A 459 -17.38 36.00 27.92
C ALA A 459 -16.66 35.11 28.95
N ARG A 460 -16.92 33.79 28.94
CA ARG A 460 -16.18 32.80 29.74
C ARG A 460 -14.73 32.67 29.24
N GLN A 461 -14.54 32.47 27.94
CA GLN A 461 -13.21 32.27 27.34
C GLN A 461 -12.32 33.50 27.45
N ALA A 462 -12.87 34.70 27.22
CA ALA A 462 -12.14 35.98 27.28
C ALA A 462 -11.49 36.27 28.64
N ARG A 463 -11.90 35.58 29.73
CA ARG A 463 -11.27 35.70 31.04
C ARG A 463 -9.95 34.94 31.17
N GLU A 464 -9.73 33.93 30.33
CA GLU A 464 -8.59 33.01 30.45
C GLU A 464 -7.60 33.09 29.30
N VAL A 465 -8.06 33.51 28.12
CA VAL A 465 -7.22 33.57 26.93
C VAL A 465 -6.42 34.87 26.89
N ASP A 466 -5.23 34.79 26.32
CA ASP A 466 -4.31 35.91 26.21
C ASP A 466 -4.52 36.71 24.93
N ILE A 467 -4.95 36.04 23.85
CA ILE A 467 -5.12 36.61 22.52
C ILE A 467 -6.44 36.13 21.94
N ILE A 468 -7.21 37.05 21.34
CA ILE A 468 -8.45 36.73 20.61
C ILE A 468 -8.30 37.22 19.17
N ILE A 469 -8.46 36.31 18.20
CA ILE A 469 -8.46 36.62 16.77
C ILE A 469 -9.87 36.38 16.23
N THR A 470 -10.51 37.44 15.75
CA THR A 470 -11.87 37.36 15.19
C THR A 470 -11.82 37.41 13.67
N THR A 471 -12.47 36.43 13.02
CA THR A 471 -12.55 36.29 11.56
C THR A 471 -13.99 36.14 11.05
N ALA A 472 -14.97 36.30 11.94
CA ALA A 472 -16.39 36.27 11.61
C ALA A 472 -16.77 37.42 10.68
N LEU A 473 -16.87 37.12 9.38
CA LEU A 473 -17.21 38.07 8.34
C LEU A 473 -18.19 37.43 7.36
N ILE A 474 -19.34 38.08 7.19
CA ILE A 474 -20.33 37.70 6.18
C ILE A 474 -20.20 38.71 5.02
N PRO A 475 -19.80 38.28 3.81
CA PRO A 475 -19.65 39.19 2.67
C PRO A 475 -20.92 40.00 2.41
N GLY A 476 -20.78 41.30 2.19
CA GLY A 476 -21.90 42.22 1.92
C GLY A 476 -22.75 42.63 3.13
N LYS A 477 -22.55 42.02 4.30
CA LYS A 477 -23.17 42.42 5.56
C LYS A 477 -22.12 42.99 6.53
N LYS A 478 -22.58 43.77 7.52
CA LYS A 478 -21.74 44.18 8.64
C LYS A 478 -21.34 42.94 9.44
N ALA A 479 -20.07 42.85 9.84
CA ALA A 479 -19.60 41.78 10.72
C ALA A 479 -20.39 41.77 12.04
N PRO A 480 -20.75 40.59 12.57
CA PRO A 480 -21.52 40.49 13.81
C PRO A 480 -20.71 41.02 14.99
N THR A 481 -21.38 41.69 15.93
CA THR A 481 -20.74 42.22 17.13
C THR A 481 -20.68 41.13 18.21
N LEU A 482 -19.63 40.32 18.15
CA LEU A 482 -19.45 39.16 19.05
C LEU A 482 -18.82 39.51 20.41
N LEU A 483 -18.23 40.71 20.52
CA LEU A 483 -17.59 41.22 21.74
C LEU A 483 -18.28 42.52 22.17
N LEU A 484 -19.19 42.42 23.15
CA LEU A 484 -20.20 43.46 23.49
C LEU A 484 -19.66 44.75 24.12
N LYS A 485 -18.40 44.80 24.58
CA LYS A 485 -17.81 46.00 25.19
C LYS A 485 -16.36 46.19 24.76
N ILE A 486 -16.15 47.02 23.74
CA ILE A 486 -14.84 47.50 23.29
C ILE A 486 -14.51 48.77 24.07
N SER A 487 -14.19 48.64 25.35
CA SER A 487 -13.63 49.73 26.15
C SER A 487 -12.20 49.38 26.50
N VAL A 488 -11.25 50.31 26.35
CA VAL A 488 -9.90 50.17 26.92
C VAL A 488 -10.07 49.95 28.41
N HIS A 489 -10.00 48.70 28.82
CA HIS A 489 -10.14 48.28 30.20
C HIS A 489 -8.91 47.45 30.50
N LYS A 490 -7.97 48.01 31.27
CA LYS A 490 -6.80 47.30 31.81
C LYS A 490 -5.83 46.77 30.72
N ASP A 491 -5.24 47.68 29.93
CA ASP A 491 -4.06 47.38 29.09
C ASP A 491 -4.23 46.36 27.93
N VAL A 492 -5.45 46.10 27.46
CA VAL A 492 -5.68 45.27 26.26
C VAL A 492 -5.41 46.06 24.98
N ILE A 493 -4.54 45.54 24.11
CA ILE A 493 -4.18 46.14 22.80
C ILE A 493 -5.15 45.65 21.73
N HIS A 494 -5.81 46.60 21.06
CA HIS A 494 -6.72 46.31 19.95
C HIS A 494 -6.03 46.54 18.60
N VAL A 495 -5.87 45.47 17.82
CA VAL A 495 -5.29 45.53 16.46
C VAL A 495 -6.42 45.49 15.43
N GLY A 496 -6.74 46.66 14.86
CA GLY A 496 -7.82 46.85 13.87
C GLY A 496 -7.32 47.15 12.45
N LEU A 497 -6.20 46.55 12.06
CA LEU A 497 -5.58 46.77 10.75
C LEU A 497 -6.44 46.15 9.64
N THR A 498 -6.82 46.94 8.64
CA THR A 498 -7.66 46.52 7.52
C THR A 498 -6.86 46.05 6.30
N ASP A 499 -5.53 46.12 6.38
CA ASP A 499 -4.59 45.90 5.29
C ASP A 499 -3.58 44.77 5.60
N LEU A 500 -3.96 43.74 6.38
CA LEU A 500 -3.04 42.68 6.83
C LEU A 500 -2.27 41.99 5.70
N ALA A 501 -2.92 41.69 4.56
CA ALA A 501 -2.25 41.14 3.39
C ALA A 501 -1.22 42.12 2.76
N SER A 502 -1.46 43.42 2.87
CA SER A 502 -0.52 44.47 2.43
C SER A 502 0.77 44.48 3.27
N ARG A 503 0.70 44.02 4.53
CA ARG A 503 1.84 43.97 5.46
C ARG A 503 2.73 42.75 5.28
N LEU A 504 2.35 41.85 4.37
CA LEU A 504 3.19 40.75 3.88
C LEU A 504 3.23 40.79 2.33
N PRO A 505 3.69 41.92 1.76
CA PRO A 505 3.36 42.28 0.38
C PRO A 505 4.00 41.36 -0.65
N ALA A 506 5.23 40.86 -0.42
CA ALA A 506 5.90 39.95 -1.32
C ALA A 506 5.13 38.62 -1.48
N GLN A 507 4.71 38.00 -0.37
CA GLN A 507 3.95 36.74 -0.39
C GLN A 507 2.56 36.95 -0.97
N SER A 508 1.85 38.01 -0.57
CA SER A 508 0.54 38.30 -1.11
C SER A 508 0.57 38.57 -2.61
N SER A 509 1.58 39.30 -3.10
CA SER A 509 1.76 39.55 -4.53
C SER A 509 2.09 38.28 -5.30
N THR A 510 2.87 37.37 -4.71
CA THR A 510 3.21 36.08 -5.31
C THR A 510 1.99 35.16 -5.40
N LEU A 511 1.22 35.00 -4.32
CA LEU A 511 0.01 34.17 -4.33
C LEU A 511 -1.07 34.75 -5.24
N TYR A 512 -1.33 36.05 -5.15
CA TYR A 512 -2.30 36.73 -6.01
C TYR A 512 -1.88 36.65 -7.49
N GLY A 513 -0.59 36.84 -7.78
CA GLY A 513 -0.05 36.70 -9.12
C GLY A 513 -0.16 35.27 -9.67
N ASN A 514 0.02 34.26 -8.83
CA ASN A 514 -0.23 32.87 -9.20
C ASN A 514 -1.71 32.62 -9.49
N ASN A 515 -2.62 33.16 -8.68
CA ASN A 515 -4.06 33.04 -8.91
C ASN A 515 -4.47 33.67 -10.25
N ILE A 516 -4.03 34.90 -10.53
CA ILE A 516 -4.28 35.58 -11.80
C ILE A 516 -3.67 34.82 -12.97
N SER A 517 -2.42 34.38 -12.86
CA SER A 517 -1.75 33.69 -13.98
C SER A 517 -2.44 32.37 -14.31
N LYS A 518 -2.80 31.58 -13.28
CA LYS A 518 -3.55 30.34 -13.47
C LYS A 518 -4.95 30.61 -14.02
N PHE A 519 -5.64 31.64 -13.55
CA PHE A 519 -6.95 32.03 -14.06
C PHE A 519 -6.86 32.42 -15.53
N LEU A 520 -5.91 33.29 -15.88
CA LEU A 520 -5.69 33.74 -17.25
C LEU A 520 -5.38 32.57 -18.19
N LEU A 521 -4.53 31.64 -17.75
CA LEU A 521 -4.18 30.42 -18.51
C LEU A 521 -5.32 29.39 -18.59
N SER A 522 -6.37 29.54 -17.77
CA SER A 522 -7.58 28.72 -17.85
C SER A 522 -8.63 29.28 -18.82
N ILE A 523 -8.50 30.53 -19.26
CA ILE A 523 -9.43 31.18 -20.19
C ILE A 523 -9.03 30.83 -21.63
N GLY A 524 -9.88 30.09 -22.33
CA GLY A 524 -9.69 29.69 -23.73
C GLY A 524 -9.09 28.30 -23.89
N GLU A 525 -8.39 28.06 -25.00
CA GLU A 525 -7.71 26.79 -25.31
C GLU A 525 -6.19 26.91 -25.16
N LYS A 526 -5.47 25.78 -25.20
CA LYS A 526 -4.04 25.62 -24.82
C LYS A 526 -3.04 26.57 -25.49
N GLU A 527 -3.42 27.35 -26.51
CA GLU A 527 -2.61 28.39 -27.17
C GLU A 527 -3.41 29.63 -27.63
N HIS A 528 -4.70 29.71 -27.31
CA HIS A 528 -5.60 30.74 -27.81
C HIS A 528 -6.44 31.33 -26.68
N PHE A 529 -6.26 32.62 -26.41
CA PHE A 529 -7.11 33.37 -25.49
C PHE A 529 -8.42 33.73 -26.19
N TYR A 530 -9.54 33.21 -25.68
CA TYR A 530 -10.88 33.64 -26.05
C TYR A 530 -11.83 33.46 -24.87
N ILE A 531 -12.85 34.30 -24.79
CA ILE A 531 -13.81 34.28 -23.68
C ILE A 531 -14.93 33.29 -24.03
N ASN A 532 -14.94 32.15 -23.34
CA ASN A 532 -16.03 31.17 -23.43
C ASN A 532 -17.05 31.42 -22.31
N LEU A 533 -18.24 31.94 -22.64
CA LEU A 533 -19.30 32.19 -21.65
C LEU A 533 -20.02 30.91 -21.17
N GLU A 534 -19.78 29.77 -21.80
CA GLU A 534 -20.26 28.46 -21.32
C GLU A 534 -19.39 27.91 -20.17
N ASP A 535 -18.18 28.45 -19.98
CA ASP A 535 -17.35 28.13 -18.84
C ASP A 535 -17.89 28.80 -17.57
N GLU A 536 -18.31 28.00 -16.59
CA GLU A 536 -18.89 28.48 -15.33
C GLU A 536 -17.96 29.40 -14.51
N VAL A 537 -16.64 29.24 -14.61
CA VAL A 537 -15.66 30.10 -13.89
C VAL A 537 -15.53 31.43 -14.61
N VAL A 538 -15.43 31.41 -15.94
CA VAL A 538 -15.40 32.62 -16.77
C VAL A 538 -16.71 33.39 -16.62
N ARG A 539 -17.85 32.72 -16.73
CA ARG A 539 -19.17 33.32 -16.59
C ARG A 539 -19.44 33.83 -15.17
N GLY A 540 -18.96 33.13 -14.15
CA GLY A 540 -19.10 33.53 -12.75
C GLY A 540 -18.27 34.78 -12.41
N SER A 541 -17.06 34.89 -12.98
CA SER A 541 -16.12 35.97 -12.69
C SER A 541 -16.29 37.22 -13.57
N ILE A 542 -16.91 37.10 -14.75
CA ILE A 542 -17.11 38.24 -15.66
C ILE A 542 -18.22 39.18 -15.16
N VAL A 543 -17.89 40.47 -15.04
CA VAL A 543 -18.80 41.53 -14.60
C VAL A 543 -19.35 42.32 -15.77
N LEU A 544 -18.46 42.70 -16.68
CA LEU A 544 -18.74 43.46 -17.90
C LEU A 544 -18.13 42.71 -19.08
N HIS A 545 -18.84 42.60 -20.19
CA HIS A 545 -18.29 42.06 -21.43
C HIS A 545 -18.62 43.00 -22.59
N GLU A 546 -17.59 43.61 -23.18
CA GLU A 546 -17.74 44.60 -24.25
C GLU A 546 -18.72 45.74 -23.91
N GLY A 547 -18.70 46.22 -22.66
CA GLY A 547 -19.64 47.25 -22.18
C GLY A 547 -21.01 46.72 -21.73
N LYS A 548 -21.31 45.43 -21.89
CA LYS A 548 -22.57 44.83 -21.41
C LYS A 548 -22.43 44.29 -19.99
N TRP A 549 -23.38 44.65 -19.13
CA TRP A 549 -23.47 44.09 -17.78
C TRP A 549 -23.87 42.61 -17.83
N LEU A 550 -23.02 41.74 -17.28
CA LEU A 550 -23.28 40.31 -17.14
C LEU A 550 -23.35 39.85 -15.67
N TRP A 551 -23.09 40.76 -14.72
CA TRP A 551 -23.29 40.52 -13.29
C TRP A 551 -24.70 40.93 -12.84
N PRO A 552 -25.36 40.18 -11.93
CA PRO A 552 -24.90 38.94 -11.29
C PRO A 552 -24.96 37.73 -12.25
N PRO A 553 -24.09 36.72 -12.07
CA PRO A 553 -24.15 35.50 -12.87
C PRO A 553 -25.47 34.75 -12.61
N PRO A 554 -25.98 33.99 -13.60
CA PRO A 554 -27.11 33.11 -13.38
C PRO A 554 -26.75 32.10 -12.29
N PRO A 555 -27.71 31.67 -11.46
CA PRO A 555 -27.47 30.57 -10.53
C PRO A 555 -27.00 29.35 -11.34
N PRO A 556 -25.99 28.60 -10.88
CA PRO A 556 -25.52 27.41 -11.57
C PRO A 556 -26.72 26.47 -11.82
N PRO A 557 -26.78 25.79 -12.97
CA PRO A 557 -27.85 24.84 -13.25
C PRO A 557 -27.96 23.89 -12.05
N SER A 558 -29.16 23.84 -11.46
CA SER A 558 -29.49 23.11 -10.23
C SER A 558 -28.60 21.88 -10.09
N MET A 559 -27.61 21.96 -9.20
CA MET A 559 -27.07 20.76 -8.62
C MET A 559 -28.28 20.10 -7.96
N ALA A 560 -28.82 19.05 -8.59
CA ALA A 560 -29.64 18.08 -7.88
C ALA A 560 -28.91 17.87 -6.57
N PRO A 561 -29.56 18.03 -5.41
CA PRO A 561 -28.87 18.04 -4.13
C PRO A 561 -27.91 16.89 -4.17
N THR A 562 -26.62 17.22 -4.25
CA THR A 562 -25.60 16.29 -3.86
C THR A 562 -25.94 16.12 -2.40
N VAL A 563 -26.80 15.12 -2.12
CA VAL A 563 -26.53 14.19 -1.03
C VAL A 563 -25.04 14.04 -1.15
N ALA A 564 -24.31 14.71 -0.25
CA ALA A 564 -22.88 14.54 -0.20
C ALA A 564 -22.75 13.03 -0.22
N ALA A 565 -22.25 12.49 -1.33
CA ALA A 565 -21.72 11.16 -1.29
C ALA A 565 -20.60 11.37 -0.31
N ALA A 566 -20.88 11.05 0.96
CA ALA A 566 -19.89 11.00 2.02
C ALA A 566 -18.68 10.38 1.35
N PRO A 567 -17.49 10.98 1.48
CA PRO A 567 -16.32 10.44 0.81
C PRO A 567 -16.34 8.95 1.13
N VAL A 568 -16.56 8.13 0.10
CA VAL A 568 -16.35 6.69 0.20
C VAL A 568 -14.83 6.52 0.14
N ALA A 569 -14.12 7.24 1.03
CA ALA A 569 -13.03 6.64 1.73
C ALA A 569 -13.67 5.43 2.38
N ALA A 570 -13.30 4.25 1.93
CA ALA A 570 -13.68 3.00 2.55
C ALA A 570 -13.04 2.85 3.94
N VAL A 571 -13.07 3.89 4.78
CA VAL A 571 -13.30 3.66 6.19
C VAL A 571 -14.79 3.39 6.26
N LYS A 572 -15.16 2.11 6.10
CA LYS A 572 -16.22 1.63 6.98
C LYS A 572 -15.81 2.15 8.35
N ASP A 573 -16.55 3.11 8.91
CA ASP A 573 -16.70 3.14 10.35
C ASP A 573 -16.87 1.68 10.71
N GLN A 574 -15.85 1.14 11.37
CA GLN A 574 -15.99 -0.14 11.98
C GLN A 574 -17.11 0.09 13.00
N VAL A 575 -18.36 -0.08 12.60
CA VAL A 575 -19.31 -0.79 13.43
C VAL A 575 -18.49 -1.99 13.83
N PRO A 576 -18.00 -2.06 15.10
CA PRO A 576 -17.16 -3.18 15.50
C PRO A 576 -17.92 -4.41 15.04
N PRO A 577 -17.26 -5.31 14.28
CA PRO A 577 -17.95 -6.48 13.73
C PRO A 577 -18.80 -7.03 14.86
N PRO A 578 -20.12 -7.28 14.63
CA PRO A 578 -21.04 -7.66 15.70
C PRO A 578 -20.32 -8.69 16.55
N PRO A 579 -20.21 -8.48 17.88
CA PRO A 579 -19.22 -9.16 18.71
C PRO A 579 -19.24 -10.62 18.31
N PRO A 580 -18.10 -11.14 17.82
CA PRO A 580 -18.08 -12.42 17.16
C PRO A 580 -18.72 -13.41 18.11
N ASN A 581 -19.66 -14.22 17.63
CA ASN A 581 -20.39 -15.14 18.49
C ASN A 581 -19.35 -16.04 19.19
N TYR A 582 -19.05 -15.72 20.45
CA TYR A 582 -17.97 -16.33 21.20
C TYR A 582 -18.25 -17.82 21.38
N PHE A 583 -19.52 -18.21 21.53
CA PHE A 583 -19.91 -19.61 21.53
C PHE A 583 -19.57 -20.30 20.21
N ASN A 584 -19.91 -19.71 19.05
CA ASN A 584 -19.57 -20.32 17.76
C ASN A 584 -18.06 -20.36 17.49
N ARG A 585 -17.29 -19.38 17.98
CA ARG A 585 -15.82 -19.43 17.92
C ARG A 585 -15.28 -20.53 18.80
N THR A 586 -15.62 -20.55 20.08
CA THR A 586 -15.19 -21.59 21.02
C THR A 586 -15.66 -22.98 20.57
N LEU A 587 -16.87 -23.10 20.01
CA LEU A 587 -17.39 -24.36 19.46
C LEU A 587 -16.56 -24.78 18.23
N THR A 588 -16.32 -23.87 17.29
CA THR A 588 -15.46 -24.15 16.13
C THR A 588 -14.05 -24.56 16.59
N ASP A 589 -13.43 -23.82 17.50
CA ASP A 589 -12.10 -24.12 18.04
C ASP A 589 -12.07 -25.49 18.74
N SER A 590 -13.05 -25.77 19.62
CA SER A 590 -13.15 -27.06 20.30
C SER A 590 -13.40 -28.21 19.34
N LEU A 591 -14.20 -28.01 18.29
CA LEU A 591 -14.41 -28.99 17.23
C LEU A 591 -13.12 -29.21 16.44
N ILE A 592 -12.36 -28.16 16.10
CA ILE A 592 -11.06 -28.28 15.44
C ILE A 592 -10.11 -29.16 16.28
N TYR A 593 -10.00 -28.90 17.59
CA TYR A 593 -9.17 -29.73 18.49
C TYR A 593 -9.69 -31.17 18.64
N THR A 594 -11.01 -31.38 18.59
CA THR A 594 -11.61 -32.70 18.80
C THR A 594 -11.58 -33.56 17.54
N VAL A 595 -11.97 -33.00 16.40
CA VAL A 595 -12.23 -33.72 15.13
C VAL A 595 -11.49 -33.16 13.91
N GLY A 596 -10.85 -31.99 13.97
CA GLY A 596 -10.13 -31.38 12.83
C GLY A 596 -10.90 -30.28 12.09
N GLU A 597 -10.24 -29.56 11.19
CA GLU A 597 -10.69 -28.28 10.58
C GLU A 597 -11.90 -28.38 9.64
N ASP A 598 -12.24 -29.57 9.17
CA ASP A 598 -13.31 -29.77 8.19
C ASP A 598 -14.62 -30.28 8.83
N ASN A 599 -15.56 -29.35 9.07
CA ASN A 599 -16.99 -29.65 9.28
C ASN A 599 -17.70 -30.16 7.99
N THR A 600 -16.95 -30.43 6.93
CA THR A 600 -17.46 -31.02 5.69
C THR A 600 -17.79 -32.49 5.93
N ARG A 601 -19.05 -32.82 5.64
CA ARG A 601 -19.71 -34.13 5.76
C ARG A 601 -19.11 -35.27 4.89
N LEU A 602 -17.79 -35.34 4.75
CA LEU A 602 -17.10 -36.50 4.17
C LEU A 602 -16.83 -37.49 5.30
N MET A 603 -17.82 -38.35 5.55
CA MET A 603 -17.86 -39.40 6.59
C MET A 603 -16.74 -40.47 6.46
N PHE A 604 -15.78 -40.29 5.54
CA PHE A 604 -14.78 -41.30 5.17
C PHE A 604 -13.33 -40.90 5.47
N LEU A 605 -13.07 -39.69 5.98
CA LEU A 605 -11.73 -39.30 6.46
C LEU A 605 -11.64 -39.51 7.98
N PRO A 606 -10.52 -40.04 8.51
CA PRO A 606 -10.33 -40.09 9.95
C PRO A 606 -10.36 -38.66 10.53
N PRO A 607 -10.89 -38.46 11.75
CA PRO A 607 -10.81 -37.18 12.44
C PRO A 607 -9.35 -36.69 12.46
N GLN A 608 -9.10 -35.38 12.39
CA GLN A 608 -7.73 -34.82 12.26
C GLN A 608 -7.26 -34.13 13.57
N GLY A 609 -8.10 -34.14 14.61
CA GLY A 609 -7.79 -33.65 15.95
C GLY A 609 -7.32 -34.76 16.91
N ILE A 610 -7.57 -34.60 18.22
CA ILE A 610 -7.22 -35.59 19.26
C ILE A 610 -7.78 -36.98 18.94
N GLY A 611 -9.02 -37.06 18.43
CA GLY A 611 -9.63 -38.33 18.00
C GLY A 611 -8.88 -39.00 16.85
N GLY A 612 -8.29 -38.21 15.95
CA GLY A 612 -7.45 -38.67 14.85
C GLY A 612 -6.14 -39.27 15.29
N ALA A 613 -5.45 -38.53 16.17
CA ALA A 613 -4.18 -38.97 16.74
C ALA A 613 -4.33 -40.30 17.48
N LEU A 614 -5.43 -40.48 18.24
CA LEU A 614 -5.75 -41.77 18.87
C LEU A 614 -6.13 -42.84 17.83
N GLY A 615 -6.87 -42.47 16.79
CA GLY A 615 -7.22 -43.36 15.69
C GLY A 615 -6.02 -43.95 14.95
N LEU A 616 -4.94 -43.18 14.80
CA LEU A 616 -3.67 -43.68 14.24
C LEU A 616 -3.04 -44.79 15.08
N GLY A 617 -3.29 -44.79 16.40
CA GLY A 617 -2.90 -45.89 17.29
C GLY A 617 -3.66 -47.19 17.02
N LEU A 618 -4.93 -47.12 16.59
CA LEU A 618 -5.73 -48.31 16.26
C LEU A 618 -5.26 -49.02 14.99
N VAL A 619 -4.64 -48.28 14.07
CA VAL A 619 -4.10 -48.81 12.80
C VAL A 619 -2.59 -49.05 12.84
N SER A 620 -1.95 -48.82 13.99
CA SER A 620 -0.51 -49.05 14.16
C SER A 620 -0.20 -50.55 14.13
N PRO A 621 0.65 -51.03 13.21
CA PRO A 621 1.01 -52.44 13.15
C PRO A 621 2.06 -52.84 14.19
N ASN A 622 2.91 -51.89 14.62
CA ASN A 622 4.05 -52.13 15.50
C ASN A 622 4.57 -50.81 16.13
N HIS A 623 5.52 -50.95 17.06
CA HIS A 623 6.15 -49.84 17.76
C HIS A 623 7.00 -48.92 16.85
N ALA A 624 7.55 -49.45 15.75
CA ALA A 624 8.33 -48.64 14.80
C ALA A 624 7.44 -47.56 14.16
N PHE A 625 6.22 -47.91 13.76
CA PHE A 625 5.25 -46.96 13.24
C PHE A 625 4.91 -45.83 14.23
N THR A 626 4.64 -46.14 15.49
CA THR A 626 4.35 -45.10 16.50
C THR A 626 5.55 -44.21 16.79
N THR A 627 6.76 -44.79 16.78
CA THR A 627 8.02 -44.03 16.91
C THR A 627 8.22 -43.08 15.74
N MET A 628 7.98 -43.56 14.52
CA MET A 628 8.08 -42.74 13.29
C MET A 628 7.02 -41.64 13.27
N MET A 629 5.77 -41.94 13.65
CA MET A 629 4.71 -40.94 13.79
C MET A 629 5.05 -39.86 14.83
N THR A 630 5.63 -40.25 15.96
CA THR A 630 6.10 -39.30 16.98
C THR A 630 7.19 -38.38 16.40
N THR A 631 8.15 -38.97 15.70
CA THR A 631 9.24 -38.24 15.04
C THR A 631 8.70 -37.28 13.97
N PHE A 632 7.77 -37.74 13.13
CA PHE A 632 7.08 -36.94 12.13
C PHE A 632 6.35 -35.74 12.75
N SER A 633 5.58 -35.96 13.82
CA SER A 633 4.84 -34.89 14.50
C SER A 633 5.77 -33.83 15.11
N LEU A 634 6.82 -34.26 15.82
CA LEU A 634 7.80 -33.34 16.40
C LEU A 634 8.59 -32.59 15.32
N ALA A 635 9.01 -33.27 14.26
CA ALA A 635 9.69 -32.65 13.13
C ALA A 635 8.81 -31.63 12.40
N GLY A 636 7.50 -31.90 12.26
CA GLY A 636 6.54 -30.96 11.72
C GLY A 636 6.43 -29.68 12.54
N LEU A 637 6.40 -29.78 13.88
CA LEU A 637 6.41 -28.63 14.79
C LEU A 637 7.71 -27.84 14.70
N VAL A 638 8.85 -28.53 14.68
CA VAL A 638 10.17 -27.90 14.50
C VAL A 638 10.23 -27.16 13.16
N GLY A 639 9.76 -27.79 12.08
CA GLY A 639 9.72 -27.16 10.77
C GLY A 639 8.83 -25.94 10.71
N TYR A 640 7.65 -26.00 11.34
CA TYR A 640 6.75 -24.87 11.46
C TYR A 640 7.43 -23.64 12.07
N HIS A 641 8.02 -23.79 13.26
CA HIS A 641 8.68 -22.68 13.95
C HIS A 641 9.96 -22.22 13.26
N THR A 642 10.72 -23.14 12.68
CA THR A 642 11.99 -22.80 12.00
C THR A 642 11.73 -21.93 10.78
N VAL A 643 10.70 -22.23 9.99
CA VAL A 643 10.39 -21.51 8.74
C VAL A 643 9.80 -20.13 9.02
N TRP A 644 8.91 -20.00 10.02
CA TRP A 644 8.40 -18.68 10.44
C TRP A 644 9.51 -17.73 10.93
N GLY A 645 10.63 -18.27 11.40
CA GLY A 645 11.80 -17.49 11.80
C GLY A 645 12.67 -17.00 10.64
N VAL A 646 12.44 -17.43 9.39
CA VAL A 646 13.25 -17.05 8.23
C VAL A 646 12.96 -15.60 7.84
N THR A 647 14.02 -14.83 7.54
CA THR A 647 13.85 -13.45 7.05
C THR A 647 13.15 -13.46 5.68
N PRO A 648 12.11 -12.63 5.42
CA PRO A 648 11.40 -12.62 4.14
C PRO A 648 12.28 -12.45 2.90
N ALA A 649 13.32 -11.62 3.00
CA ALA A 649 14.32 -11.42 1.95
C ALA A 649 15.09 -12.71 1.55
N LEU A 650 15.09 -13.73 2.42
CA LEU A 650 15.76 -15.01 2.24
C LEU A 650 14.81 -16.15 1.84
N HIS A 651 13.54 -15.88 1.50
CA HIS A 651 12.60 -16.90 1.05
C HIS A 651 13.04 -17.62 -0.25
N SER A 652 13.70 -16.92 -1.18
CA SER A 652 14.27 -17.57 -2.39
C SER A 652 15.42 -18.53 -2.04
N PRO A 653 16.43 -18.12 -1.26
CA PRO A 653 17.42 -19.04 -0.67
C PRO A 653 16.81 -20.20 0.12
N LEU A 654 15.75 -19.97 0.90
CA LEU A 654 15.04 -21.02 1.62
C LEU A 654 14.51 -22.10 0.68
N MET A 655 13.80 -21.71 -0.39
CA MET A 655 13.30 -22.67 -1.38
C MET A 655 14.43 -23.46 -2.05
N SER A 656 15.56 -22.81 -2.32
CA SER A 656 16.74 -23.49 -2.89
C SER A 656 17.38 -24.48 -1.91
N VAL A 657 17.49 -24.13 -0.62
CA VAL A 657 17.98 -25.03 0.43
C VAL A 657 17.03 -26.21 0.61
N THR A 658 15.71 -25.99 0.71
CA THR A 658 14.75 -27.09 0.83
C THR A 658 14.81 -28.01 -0.36
N ASN A 659 15.01 -27.46 -1.56
CA ASN A 659 15.18 -28.26 -2.76
C ASN A 659 16.52 -29.03 -2.79
N ALA A 660 17.62 -28.45 -2.30
CA ALA A 660 18.89 -29.18 -2.18
C ALA A 660 18.76 -30.36 -1.20
N ILE A 661 18.11 -30.12 -0.07
CA ILE A 661 17.90 -31.10 0.99
C ILE A 661 16.87 -32.18 0.57
N SER A 662 15.82 -31.82 -0.20
CA SER A 662 14.84 -32.80 -0.70
C SER A 662 15.47 -33.87 -1.59
N GLY A 663 16.63 -33.59 -2.19
CA GLY A 663 17.44 -34.60 -2.89
C GLY A 663 17.90 -35.77 -2.01
N ILE A 664 17.61 -35.78 -0.70
CA ILE A 664 17.80 -36.94 0.16
C ILE A 664 16.90 -38.14 -0.19
N THR A 665 15.97 -37.99 -1.14
CA THR A 665 15.39 -39.12 -1.89
C THR A 665 16.45 -40.06 -2.48
N ALA A 666 17.70 -39.59 -2.61
CA ALA A 666 18.86 -40.43 -2.92
C ALA A 666 19.01 -41.59 -1.92
N VAL A 667 18.71 -41.39 -0.64
CA VAL A 667 18.75 -42.45 0.39
C VAL A 667 17.81 -43.59 0.03
N GLY A 668 16.56 -43.27 -0.37
CA GLY A 668 15.60 -44.28 -0.81
C GLY A 668 16.06 -45.03 -2.06
N GLY A 669 16.65 -44.32 -3.02
CA GLY A 669 17.25 -44.94 -4.21
C GLY A 669 18.43 -45.87 -3.86
N LEU A 670 19.34 -45.43 -2.98
CA LEU A 670 20.51 -46.20 -2.55
C LEU A 670 20.14 -47.51 -1.87
N VAL A 671 19.09 -47.52 -1.03
CA VAL A 671 18.60 -48.74 -0.37
C VAL A 671 18.12 -49.80 -1.37
N LEU A 672 17.59 -49.38 -2.52
CA LEU A 672 17.14 -50.29 -3.59
C LEU A 672 18.24 -50.69 -4.57
N MET A 673 19.41 -50.05 -4.54
CA MET A 673 20.52 -50.39 -5.43
C MET A 673 21.19 -51.69 -5.02
N GLY A 674 21.52 -52.52 -6.00
CA GLY A 674 22.15 -53.82 -5.80
C GLY A 674 22.56 -54.46 -7.13
N GLY A 675 23.04 -55.70 -7.09
CA GLY A 675 23.58 -56.38 -8.26
C GLY A 675 25.11 -56.32 -8.28
N ALA A 676 25.69 -55.80 -9.36
CA ALA A 676 27.14 -55.66 -9.53
C ALA A 676 27.51 -54.24 -9.95
N TYR A 677 28.35 -54.06 -10.99
CA TYR A 677 28.60 -52.75 -11.59
C TYR A 677 27.37 -52.15 -12.30
N VAL A 678 26.42 -53.01 -12.66
CA VAL A 678 25.16 -52.68 -13.29
C VAL A 678 24.02 -53.37 -12.54
N PRO A 679 22.81 -52.78 -12.53
CA PRO A 679 21.65 -53.37 -11.86
C PRO A 679 21.21 -54.66 -12.56
N GLY A 680 20.82 -55.68 -11.79
CA GLY A 680 20.39 -56.98 -12.29
C GLY A 680 18.88 -57.20 -12.29
N THR A 681 18.12 -56.43 -11.50
CA THR A 681 16.66 -56.53 -11.39
C THR A 681 15.97 -55.18 -11.62
N VAL A 682 14.66 -55.21 -11.90
CA VAL A 682 13.87 -53.98 -12.11
C VAL A 682 13.93 -53.03 -10.91
N PRO A 683 13.75 -53.47 -9.64
CA PRO A 683 13.92 -52.59 -8.47
C PRO A 683 15.28 -51.89 -8.42
N GLN A 684 16.35 -52.61 -8.79
CA GLN A 684 17.71 -52.06 -8.80
C GLN A 684 17.91 -51.00 -9.89
N VAL A 685 17.27 -51.16 -11.05
CA VAL A 685 17.25 -50.13 -12.12
C VAL A 685 16.49 -48.89 -11.65
N LEU A 686 15.32 -49.08 -11.03
CA LEU A 686 14.51 -47.97 -10.51
C LEU A 686 15.25 -47.23 -9.39
N GLY A 687 15.86 -47.95 -8.44
CA GLY A 687 16.69 -47.38 -7.37
C GLY A 687 17.91 -46.62 -7.89
N SER A 688 18.64 -47.18 -8.86
CA SER A 688 19.78 -46.51 -9.50
C SER A 688 19.37 -45.20 -10.20
N THR A 689 18.21 -45.21 -10.86
CA THR A 689 17.67 -44.04 -11.55
C THR A 689 17.22 -42.97 -10.55
N ALA A 690 16.52 -43.37 -9.48
CA ALA A 690 16.09 -42.49 -8.40
C ALA A 690 17.30 -41.84 -7.70
N ALA A 691 18.34 -42.62 -7.38
CA ALA A 691 19.58 -42.09 -6.81
C ALA A 691 20.26 -41.09 -7.75
N PHE A 692 20.41 -41.44 -9.03
CA PHE A 692 21.03 -40.57 -10.04
C PHE A 692 20.35 -39.20 -10.15
N ILE A 693 19.02 -39.16 -10.31
CA ILE A 693 18.28 -37.88 -10.42
C ILE A 693 18.26 -37.10 -9.10
N SER A 694 18.28 -37.80 -7.96
CA SER A 694 18.37 -37.17 -6.65
C SER A 694 19.73 -36.46 -6.44
N PHE A 695 20.83 -37.05 -6.94
CA PHE A 695 22.14 -36.40 -6.92
C PHE A 695 22.23 -35.17 -7.85
N ILE A 696 21.50 -35.13 -8.96
CA ILE A 696 21.36 -33.90 -9.75
C ILE A 696 20.78 -32.78 -8.86
N ASN A 697 19.75 -33.12 -8.08
CA ASN A 697 19.07 -32.16 -7.22
C ASN A 697 19.94 -31.68 -6.05
N ILE A 698 20.62 -32.59 -5.33
CA ILE A 698 21.50 -32.25 -4.20
C ILE A 698 22.55 -31.22 -4.62
N PHE A 699 23.37 -31.57 -5.62
CA PHE A 699 24.48 -30.72 -6.04
C PHE A 699 24.00 -29.45 -6.72
N GLY A 700 22.96 -29.54 -7.55
CA GLY A 700 22.36 -28.38 -8.19
C GLY A 700 21.83 -27.37 -7.17
N GLY A 701 21.03 -27.84 -6.20
CA GLY A 701 20.44 -27.01 -5.16
C GLY A 701 21.48 -26.31 -4.29
N PHE A 702 22.48 -27.02 -3.76
CA PHE A 702 23.49 -26.40 -2.90
C PHE A 702 24.36 -25.37 -3.62
N VAL A 703 24.70 -25.61 -4.89
CA VAL A 703 25.46 -24.64 -5.70
C VAL A 703 24.62 -23.38 -5.97
N VAL A 704 23.34 -23.54 -6.31
CA VAL A 704 22.43 -22.40 -6.51
C VAL A 704 22.25 -21.61 -5.22
N THR A 705 22.03 -22.29 -4.08
CA THR A 705 21.92 -21.64 -2.78
C THR A 705 23.17 -20.81 -2.48
N GLN A 706 24.36 -21.40 -2.63
CA GLN A 706 25.61 -20.69 -2.35
C GLN A 706 25.72 -19.43 -3.21
N ARG A 707 25.45 -19.53 -4.51
CA ARG A 707 25.47 -18.38 -5.44
C ARG A 707 24.56 -17.25 -4.97
N MET A 708 23.32 -17.57 -4.58
CA MET A 708 22.38 -16.56 -4.09
C MET A 708 22.85 -15.91 -2.79
N LEU A 709 23.32 -16.70 -1.83
CA LEU A 709 23.76 -16.19 -0.54
C LEU A 709 25.01 -15.31 -0.65
N ASP A 710 25.88 -15.58 -1.62
CA ASP A 710 27.07 -14.77 -1.87
C ASP A 710 26.71 -13.39 -2.45
N MET A 711 25.59 -13.24 -3.17
CA MET A 711 25.13 -11.96 -3.72
C MET A 711 24.72 -10.95 -2.63
N PHE A 712 24.26 -11.44 -1.48
CA PHE A 712 23.92 -10.57 -0.35
C PHE A 712 25.15 -10.12 0.45
N LYS A 713 26.36 -10.53 0.07
CA LYS A 713 27.59 -10.11 0.75
C LYS A 713 27.92 -8.68 0.38
N ARG A 714 28.09 -7.82 1.39
CA ARG A 714 28.53 -6.44 1.16
C ARG A 714 30.04 -6.41 0.98
N SER A 715 30.51 -5.48 0.18
CA SER A 715 31.96 -5.20 0.05
C SER A 715 32.58 -4.70 1.36
N SER A 716 31.76 -4.16 2.28
CA SER A 716 32.16 -3.70 3.61
C SER A 716 32.03 -4.75 4.72
N ASP A 717 31.52 -5.95 4.42
CA ASP A 717 31.40 -7.01 5.43
C ASP A 717 32.79 -7.54 5.83
N PRO A 718 32.99 -7.93 7.10
CA PRO A 718 34.23 -8.60 7.52
C PRO A 718 34.49 -9.87 6.70
N PRO A 719 35.78 -10.25 6.50
CA PRO A 719 36.11 -11.54 5.90
C PRO A 719 35.47 -12.70 6.67
N GLU A 720 34.77 -13.57 5.94
CA GLU A 720 34.19 -14.79 6.48
C GLU A 720 35.08 -16.00 6.14
N HIS A 721 35.20 -16.95 7.06
CA HIS A 721 36.08 -18.11 6.93
C HIS A 721 35.26 -19.40 6.83
N ASN A 722 34.36 -19.47 5.83
CA ASN A 722 33.39 -20.57 5.70
C ASN A 722 34.06 -21.96 5.53
N TYR A 723 35.30 -22.03 5.04
CA TYR A 723 36.06 -23.28 4.99
C TYR A 723 36.30 -23.91 6.37
N LEU A 724 36.22 -23.16 7.48
CA LEU A 724 36.33 -23.70 8.82
C LEU A 724 35.16 -24.64 9.18
N TYR A 725 34.01 -24.53 8.52
CA TYR A 725 32.91 -25.48 8.69
C TYR A 725 33.22 -26.87 8.12
N THR A 726 34.35 -27.06 7.45
CA THR A 726 34.88 -28.40 7.16
C THR A 726 35.37 -29.14 8.41
N ILE A 727 35.69 -28.43 9.50
CA ILE A 727 36.09 -29.04 10.78
C ILE A 727 34.96 -29.90 11.37
N PRO A 728 33.73 -29.38 11.61
CA PRO A 728 32.64 -30.22 12.10
C PRO A 728 32.25 -31.32 11.10
N LEU A 729 32.33 -31.08 9.79
CA LEU A 729 32.13 -32.14 8.79
C LEU A 729 33.14 -33.28 8.94
N ALA A 730 34.44 -32.95 9.02
CA ALA A 730 35.50 -33.93 9.16
C ALA A 730 35.42 -34.67 10.51
N ALA A 731 35.06 -33.97 11.58
CA ALA A 731 34.80 -34.59 12.87
C ALA A 731 33.63 -35.57 12.80
N PHE A 732 32.50 -35.17 12.20
CA PHE A 732 31.33 -36.04 12.04
C PHE A 732 31.64 -37.26 11.17
N MET A 733 32.22 -37.06 9.99
CA MET A 733 32.59 -38.15 9.08
C MET A 733 33.66 -39.07 9.67
N GLY A 734 34.63 -38.51 10.39
CA GLY A 734 35.71 -39.25 11.03
C GLY A 734 35.22 -40.10 12.21
N THR A 735 34.38 -39.54 13.09
CA THR A 735 33.82 -40.30 14.22
C THR A 735 32.83 -41.36 13.74
N TYR A 736 31.99 -41.03 12.75
CA TYR A 736 31.10 -41.99 12.13
C TYR A 736 31.89 -43.11 11.44
N GLY A 737 32.87 -42.78 10.60
CA GLY A 737 33.70 -43.75 9.89
C GLY A 737 34.48 -44.66 10.85
N TYR A 738 35.08 -44.09 11.90
CA TYR A 738 35.72 -44.88 12.95
C TYR A 738 34.72 -45.82 13.64
N GLY A 739 33.54 -45.32 14.02
CA GLY A 739 32.48 -46.11 14.64
C GLY A 739 31.99 -47.26 13.75
N ALA A 740 31.81 -46.99 12.46
CA ALA A 740 31.40 -47.99 11.46
C ALA A 740 32.50 -49.01 11.14
N MET A 741 33.78 -48.67 11.35
CA MET A 741 34.92 -49.57 11.07
C MET A 741 35.37 -50.39 12.28
N VAL A 742 35.28 -49.86 13.51
CA VAL A 742 36.00 -50.40 14.68
C VAL A 742 35.13 -51.29 15.58
N GLY A 743 33.80 -51.29 15.45
CA GLY A 743 32.97 -52.24 16.19
C GLY A 743 31.51 -52.22 15.78
N ASP A 744 30.83 -53.34 16.00
CA ASP A 744 29.39 -53.53 15.86
C ASP A 744 28.61 -52.60 16.81
N TYR A 745 28.64 -51.29 16.56
CA TYR A 745 27.83 -50.29 17.24
C TYR A 745 26.58 -50.03 16.38
N PRO A 746 25.52 -50.85 16.47
CA PRO A 746 24.36 -50.74 15.58
C PRO A 746 23.69 -49.36 15.65
N GLU A 747 23.75 -48.68 16.80
CA GLU A 747 23.17 -47.36 17.01
C GLU A 747 23.91 -46.21 16.33
N ILE A 748 25.11 -46.44 15.77
CA ILE A 748 25.90 -45.37 15.14
C ILE A 748 25.20 -44.79 13.90
N HIS A 749 24.47 -45.62 13.15
CA HIS A 749 23.71 -45.19 11.97
C HIS A 749 22.52 -44.31 12.38
N SER A 750 21.75 -44.75 13.37
CA SER A 750 20.62 -44.01 13.93
C SER A 750 21.04 -42.66 14.49
N MET A 751 22.17 -42.61 15.20
CA MET A 751 22.72 -41.36 15.72
C MET A 751 23.24 -40.45 14.59
N ALA A 752 23.85 -41.02 13.55
CA ALA A 752 24.27 -40.24 12.38
C ALA A 752 23.06 -39.65 11.63
N TYR A 753 21.95 -40.37 11.52
CA TYR A 753 20.68 -39.85 10.99
C TYR A 753 20.11 -38.72 11.84
N LEU A 754 20.16 -38.83 13.16
CA LEU A 754 19.74 -37.75 14.07
C LEU A 754 20.62 -36.49 13.89
N VAL A 755 21.94 -36.64 13.92
CA VAL A 755 22.88 -35.51 13.71
C VAL A 755 22.67 -34.87 12.34
N SER A 756 22.48 -35.69 11.31
CA SER A 756 22.21 -35.22 9.94
C SER A 756 20.91 -34.43 9.87
N SER A 757 19.86 -34.92 10.52
CA SER A 757 18.54 -34.26 10.61
C SER A 757 18.64 -32.91 11.33
N LEU A 758 19.36 -32.85 12.46
CA LEU A 758 19.59 -31.61 13.20
C LEU A 758 20.40 -30.59 12.37
N CYS A 759 21.36 -31.04 11.57
CA CYS A 759 22.07 -30.19 10.63
C CYS A 759 21.15 -29.65 9.53
N CYS A 760 20.22 -30.46 9.00
CA CYS A 760 19.20 -30.01 8.05
C CYS A 760 18.23 -29.00 8.67
N VAL A 761 17.81 -29.18 9.93
CA VAL A 761 17.02 -28.17 10.67
C VAL A 761 17.83 -26.89 10.85
N GLY A 762 19.09 -27.01 11.25
CA GLY A 762 20.04 -25.90 11.36
C GLY A 762 20.27 -25.16 10.03
N ALA A 763 20.12 -25.85 8.90
CA ALA A 763 20.24 -25.25 7.58
C ALA A 763 19.16 -24.20 7.33
N LEU A 764 17.91 -24.50 7.70
CA LEU A 764 16.79 -23.57 7.59
C LEU A 764 16.84 -22.52 8.70
N ALA A 765 17.16 -22.92 9.94
CA ALA A 765 17.28 -21.99 11.06
C ALA A 765 18.37 -20.93 10.81
N GLY A 766 19.45 -21.29 10.12
CA GLY A 766 20.52 -20.39 9.72
C GLY A 766 20.05 -19.27 8.77
N LEU A 767 18.94 -19.44 8.05
CA LEU A 767 18.34 -18.42 7.18
C LEU A 767 17.46 -17.41 7.94
N SER A 768 17.37 -17.51 9.26
CA SER A 768 16.68 -16.52 10.11
C SER A 768 17.34 -15.14 10.12
N SER A 769 18.60 -15.04 9.69
CA SER A 769 19.27 -13.77 9.51
C SER A 769 20.27 -13.83 8.36
N GLN A 770 20.50 -12.67 7.73
CA GLN A 770 21.49 -12.54 6.66
C GLN A 770 22.91 -12.92 7.09
N LYS A 771 23.25 -12.68 8.36
CA LYS A 771 24.58 -12.96 8.92
C LYS A 771 24.84 -14.45 9.05
N THR A 772 23.82 -15.22 9.39
CA THR A 772 23.91 -16.68 9.61
C THR A 772 23.57 -17.49 8.35
N ALA A 773 23.12 -16.85 7.28
CA ALA A 773 22.59 -17.56 6.11
C ALA A 773 23.59 -18.55 5.47
N ARG A 774 24.88 -18.19 5.41
CA ARG A 774 25.94 -19.08 4.86
C ARG A 774 26.24 -20.26 5.78
N LEU A 775 26.17 -20.07 7.10
CA LEU A 775 26.22 -21.18 8.06
C LEU A 775 25.07 -22.16 7.79
N GLY A 776 23.86 -21.65 7.51
CA GLY A 776 22.72 -22.47 7.11
C GLY A 776 23.06 -23.39 5.93
N ASN A 777 23.62 -22.84 4.86
CA ASN A 777 24.03 -23.65 3.70
C ASN A 777 25.08 -24.71 4.06
N CYS A 778 26.08 -24.36 4.88
CA CYS A 778 27.12 -25.29 5.33
C CYS A 778 26.53 -26.44 6.16
N LEU A 779 25.62 -26.15 7.10
CA LEU A 779 24.93 -27.16 7.90
C LEU A 779 24.08 -28.08 7.02
N GLY A 780 23.41 -27.55 5.99
CA GLY A 780 22.68 -28.37 5.03
C GLY A 780 23.58 -29.36 4.30
N ILE A 781 24.75 -28.93 3.83
CA ILE A 781 25.75 -29.79 3.18
C ILE A 781 26.22 -30.89 4.15
N ILE A 782 26.51 -30.52 5.41
CA ILE A 782 26.92 -31.47 6.45
C ILE A 782 25.82 -32.52 6.70
N GLY A 783 24.58 -32.07 6.83
CA GLY A 783 23.43 -32.95 7.07
C GLY A 783 23.20 -33.94 5.95
N VAL A 784 23.14 -33.48 4.70
CA VAL A 784 22.92 -34.37 3.54
C VAL A 784 24.09 -35.33 3.33
N SER A 785 25.34 -34.85 3.47
CA SER A 785 26.53 -35.69 3.31
C SER A 785 26.60 -36.78 4.38
N GLY A 786 26.32 -36.43 5.64
CA GLY A 786 26.28 -37.39 6.75
C GLY A 786 25.16 -38.40 6.62
N GLY A 787 23.99 -37.98 6.13
CA GLY A 787 22.86 -38.87 5.87
C GLY A 787 23.20 -39.94 4.83
N ILE A 788 23.78 -39.52 3.71
CA ILE A 788 24.22 -40.45 2.66
C ILE A 788 25.33 -41.38 3.18
N ALA A 789 26.30 -40.85 3.92
CA ALA A 789 27.36 -41.67 4.51
C ALA A 789 26.81 -42.72 5.48
N ALA A 790 25.85 -42.33 6.33
CA ALA A 790 25.18 -43.21 7.26
C ALA A 790 24.44 -44.35 6.56
N THR A 791 23.75 -44.05 5.45
CA THR A 791 23.08 -45.04 4.61
C THR A 791 24.06 -45.98 3.93
N LEU A 792 25.15 -45.46 3.35
CA LEU A 792 26.16 -46.29 2.70
C LEU A 792 26.84 -47.24 3.70
N GLY A 793 27.16 -46.76 4.90
CA GLY A 793 27.73 -47.61 5.94
C GLY A 793 26.73 -48.63 6.47
N TYR A 794 25.44 -48.27 6.59
CA TYR A 794 24.37 -49.20 7.01
C TYR A 794 24.19 -50.35 6.01
N LEU A 795 24.25 -50.05 4.70
CA LEU A 795 24.09 -51.04 3.64
C LEU A 795 25.30 -51.98 3.49
N GLY A 796 26.51 -51.52 3.83
CA GLY A 796 27.75 -52.28 3.62
C GLY A 796 27.92 -52.84 2.21
N PRO A 797 27.79 -52.02 1.14
CA PRO A 797 27.72 -52.50 -0.24
C PRO A 797 29.02 -53.18 -0.69
N THR A 798 28.90 -54.17 -1.58
CA THR A 798 30.07 -54.78 -2.23
C THR A 798 30.79 -53.75 -3.11
N ASN A 799 32.10 -53.92 -3.35
CA ASN A 799 32.88 -52.99 -4.15
C ASN A 799 32.27 -52.65 -5.53
N PRO A 800 31.69 -53.61 -6.30
CA PRO A 800 31.02 -53.30 -7.55
C PRO A 800 29.78 -52.40 -7.39
N VAL A 801 28.93 -52.68 -6.39
CA VAL A 801 27.73 -51.87 -6.12
C VAL A 801 28.10 -50.49 -5.57
N LEU A 802 29.12 -50.42 -4.72
CA LEU A 802 29.66 -49.13 -4.25
C LEU A 802 30.19 -48.29 -5.42
N ALA A 803 30.87 -48.91 -6.39
CA ALA A 803 31.31 -48.23 -7.61
C ALA A 803 30.14 -47.73 -8.47
N GLN A 804 29.06 -48.52 -8.56
CA GLN A 804 27.81 -48.11 -9.22
C GLN A 804 27.17 -46.89 -8.52
N MET A 805 27.03 -46.93 -7.18
CA MET A 805 26.51 -45.82 -6.36
C MET A 805 27.36 -44.56 -6.52
N ALA A 806 28.68 -44.69 -6.45
CA ALA A 806 29.63 -43.60 -6.66
C ALA A 806 29.54 -43.03 -8.09
N GLY A 807 29.34 -43.88 -9.10
CA GLY A 807 29.11 -43.46 -10.49
C GLY A 807 27.84 -42.63 -10.65
N CYS A 808 26.71 -43.09 -10.10
CA CYS A 808 25.45 -42.33 -10.09
C CYS A 808 25.61 -40.97 -9.40
N MET A 809 26.28 -40.94 -8.24
CA MET A 809 26.58 -39.71 -7.50
C MET A 809 27.45 -38.75 -8.30
N ALA A 810 28.55 -39.24 -8.88
CA ALA A 810 29.51 -38.40 -9.61
C ALA A 810 28.87 -37.80 -10.88
N VAL A 811 28.17 -38.60 -11.68
CA VAL A 811 27.55 -38.12 -12.92
C VAL A 811 26.37 -37.20 -12.61
N GLY A 812 25.49 -37.59 -11.68
CA GLY A 812 24.36 -36.76 -11.25
C GLY A 812 24.84 -35.43 -10.67
N GLY A 813 25.83 -35.47 -9.78
CA GLY A 813 26.42 -34.28 -9.18
C GLY A 813 27.11 -33.35 -10.17
N ALA A 814 27.80 -33.91 -11.18
CA ALA A 814 28.41 -33.13 -12.26
C ALA A 814 27.37 -32.41 -13.12
N ILE A 815 26.28 -33.10 -13.49
CA ILE A 815 25.16 -32.51 -14.23
C ILE A 815 24.50 -31.40 -13.42
N GLY A 816 24.10 -31.69 -12.18
CA GLY A 816 23.46 -30.73 -11.28
C GLY A 816 24.31 -29.48 -11.08
N SER A 817 25.60 -29.65 -10.76
CA SER A 817 26.55 -28.53 -10.60
C SER A 817 26.73 -27.71 -11.87
N THR A 818 26.75 -28.36 -13.05
CA THR A 818 26.96 -27.67 -14.33
C THR A 818 25.73 -26.82 -14.70
N ILE A 819 24.53 -27.37 -14.54
CA ILE A 819 23.27 -26.63 -14.75
C ILE A 819 23.20 -25.45 -13.78
N ALA A 820 23.43 -25.70 -12.50
CA ALA A 820 23.39 -24.70 -11.43
C ALA A 820 24.38 -23.54 -11.62
N LYS A 821 25.55 -23.77 -12.23
CA LYS A 821 26.53 -22.71 -12.51
C LYS A 821 26.19 -21.86 -13.74
N ARG A 822 25.45 -22.41 -14.70
CA ARG A 822 25.16 -21.74 -15.99
C ARG A 822 23.86 -20.94 -15.99
N ILE A 823 22.94 -21.22 -15.09
CA ILE A 823 21.64 -20.54 -15.03
C ILE A 823 21.81 -19.06 -14.59
N GLU A 824 21.04 -18.16 -15.20
CA GLU A 824 20.86 -16.78 -14.72
C GLU A 824 19.92 -16.76 -13.50
N ILE A 825 20.07 -15.78 -12.61
CA ILE A 825 19.23 -15.67 -11.40
C ILE A 825 17.78 -15.31 -11.73
N THR A 826 17.55 -14.59 -12.83
CA THR A 826 16.21 -14.33 -13.35
C THR A 826 15.45 -15.61 -13.70
N ASP A 827 16.19 -16.66 -14.07
CA ASP A 827 15.67 -17.97 -14.47
C ASP A 827 15.59 -18.99 -13.33
N LEU A 828 15.82 -18.53 -12.10
CA LEU A 828 15.76 -19.38 -10.92
C LEU A 828 14.37 -20.02 -10.69
N PRO A 829 13.23 -19.33 -10.86
CA PRO A 829 11.92 -19.92 -10.58
C PRO A 829 11.65 -21.19 -11.39
N GLN A 830 11.99 -21.20 -12.67
CA GLN A 830 11.81 -22.39 -13.51
C GLN A 830 12.80 -23.49 -13.14
N LEU A 831 14.04 -23.18 -12.75
CA LEU A 831 14.99 -24.21 -12.31
C LEU A 831 14.50 -24.91 -11.04
N VAL A 832 13.96 -24.15 -10.08
CA VAL A 832 13.34 -24.70 -8.86
C VAL A 832 12.16 -25.61 -9.20
N ALA A 833 11.28 -25.20 -10.12
CA ALA A 833 10.20 -26.06 -10.60
C ALA A 833 10.74 -27.35 -11.27
N ALA A 834 11.78 -27.25 -12.11
CA ALA A 834 12.39 -28.42 -12.73
C ALA A 834 12.96 -29.38 -11.68
N PHE A 835 13.59 -28.88 -10.63
CA PHE A 835 14.14 -29.72 -9.57
C PHE A 835 13.08 -30.43 -8.73
N HIS A 836 11.96 -29.77 -8.37
CA HIS A 836 10.84 -30.46 -7.71
C HIS A 836 10.29 -31.61 -8.56
N SER A 837 10.31 -31.48 -9.89
CA SER A 837 9.89 -32.57 -10.77
C SER A 837 10.78 -33.81 -10.66
N LEU A 838 12.09 -33.62 -10.46
CA LEU A 838 13.04 -34.72 -10.25
C LEU A 838 12.78 -35.44 -8.93
N VAL A 839 12.44 -34.70 -7.87
CA VAL A 839 12.06 -35.27 -6.57
C VAL A 839 10.77 -36.09 -6.70
N GLY A 840 9.75 -35.55 -7.37
CA GLY A 840 8.51 -36.28 -7.62
C GLY A 840 8.72 -37.57 -8.41
N LEU A 841 9.56 -37.54 -9.44
CA LEU A 841 9.94 -38.73 -10.20
C LEU A 841 10.72 -39.74 -9.34
N ALA A 842 11.69 -39.28 -8.54
CA ALA A 842 12.45 -40.15 -7.65
C ALA A 842 11.53 -40.89 -6.68
N ALA A 843 10.56 -40.19 -6.07
CA ALA A 843 9.60 -40.79 -5.17
C ALA A 843 8.73 -41.87 -5.84
N VAL A 844 8.23 -41.62 -7.05
CA VAL A 844 7.48 -42.63 -7.82
C VAL A 844 8.34 -43.87 -8.08
N LEU A 845 9.60 -43.68 -8.51
CA LEU A 845 10.52 -44.78 -8.81
C LEU A 845 10.86 -45.58 -7.54
N THR A 846 11.12 -44.91 -6.42
CA THR A 846 11.43 -45.55 -5.13
C THR A 846 10.22 -46.32 -4.60
N CYS A 847 9.01 -45.75 -4.64
CA CYS A 847 7.80 -46.43 -4.17
C CYS A 847 7.47 -47.69 -5.01
N VAL A 848 7.53 -47.59 -6.34
CA VAL A 848 7.29 -48.74 -7.23
C VAL A 848 8.38 -49.79 -7.06
N GLY A 849 9.65 -49.38 -6.97
CA GLY A 849 10.78 -50.28 -6.76
C GLY A 849 10.69 -51.03 -5.42
N THR A 850 10.35 -50.33 -4.35
CA THR A 850 10.18 -50.91 -3.01
C THR A 850 9.01 -51.88 -2.96
N TYR A 851 7.88 -51.55 -3.59
CA TYR A 851 6.76 -52.49 -3.66
C TYR A 851 7.15 -53.81 -4.33
N ILE A 852 7.87 -53.75 -5.47
CA ILE A 852 8.32 -54.95 -6.17
C ILE A 852 9.34 -55.74 -5.32
N HIS A 853 10.22 -55.05 -4.60
CA HIS A 853 11.23 -55.66 -3.75
C HIS A 853 10.61 -56.38 -2.53
N GLU A 854 9.70 -55.72 -1.82
CA GLU A 854 9.09 -56.22 -0.58
C GLU A 854 7.88 -57.12 -0.80
N PHE A 855 7.37 -57.22 -2.04
CA PHE A 855 6.18 -58.03 -2.34
C PHE A 855 6.21 -59.46 -1.77
N PRO A 856 7.31 -60.23 -1.87
CA PRO A 856 7.38 -61.57 -1.30
C PRO A 856 7.18 -61.61 0.22
N ASN A 857 7.50 -60.52 0.93
CA ASN A 857 7.48 -60.43 2.38
C ASN A 857 6.10 -60.00 2.93
N PHE A 858 5.24 -59.38 2.11
CA PHE A 858 3.93 -58.86 2.55
C PHE A 858 2.98 -59.92 3.10
N ALA A 859 3.14 -61.19 2.73
CA ALA A 859 2.31 -62.27 3.26
C ALA A 859 2.57 -62.53 4.76
N THR A 860 3.76 -62.19 5.25
CA THR A 860 4.22 -62.50 6.61
C THR A 860 4.53 -61.27 7.46
N ASP A 861 4.63 -60.08 6.85
CA ASP A 861 4.94 -58.85 7.55
C ASP A 861 3.67 -58.20 8.17
N PRO A 862 3.58 -58.06 9.51
CA PRO A 862 2.49 -57.34 10.17
C PRO A 862 2.34 -55.87 9.73
N ALA A 863 3.42 -55.25 9.22
CA ALA A 863 3.44 -53.87 8.75
C ALA A 863 3.12 -53.72 7.24
N ALA A 864 2.82 -54.82 6.53
CA ALA A 864 2.61 -54.82 5.08
C ALA A 864 1.62 -53.75 4.61
N ASN A 865 0.50 -53.56 5.33
CA ASN A 865 -0.50 -52.55 4.97
C ASN A 865 -0.02 -51.11 5.15
N VAL A 866 0.87 -50.84 6.12
CA VAL A 866 1.47 -49.51 6.29
C VAL A 866 2.45 -49.23 5.16
N VAL A 867 3.31 -50.20 4.82
CA VAL A 867 4.24 -50.08 3.68
C VAL A 867 3.47 -49.89 2.37
N LYS A 868 2.41 -50.68 2.13
CA LYS A 868 1.51 -50.51 0.99
C LYS A 868 0.85 -49.13 0.96
N THR A 869 0.41 -48.61 2.11
CA THR A 869 -0.16 -47.25 2.21
C THR A 869 0.86 -46.20 1.81
N ALA A 870 2.07 -46.29 2.37
CA ALA A 870 3.15 -45.35 2.13
C ALA A 870 3.62 -45.37 0.65
N THR A 871 3.78 -46.56 0.04
CA THR A 871 4.13 -46.68 -1.38
C THR A 871 3.07 -46.06 -2.29
N PHE A 872 1.78 -46.27 -1.99
CA PHE A 872 0.69 -45.72 -2.77
C PHE A 872 0.62 -44.20 -2.67
N LEU A 873 0.65 -43.66 -1.44
CA LEU A 873 0.61 -42.21 -1.21
C LEU A 873 1.85 -41.51 -1.77
N GLY A 874 3.05 -42.08 -1.60
CA GLY A 874 4.27 -41.55 -2.19
C GLY A 874 4.21 -41.54 -3.73
N THR A 875 3.65 -42.58 -4.35
CA THR A 875 3.44 -42.63 -5.81
C THR A 875 2.45 -41.56 -6.28
N TYR A 876 1.34 -41.36 -5.56
CA TYR A 876 0.34 -40.34 -5.87
C TYR A 876 0.92 -38.92 -5.74
N ILE A 877 1.52 -38.59 -4.59
CA ILE A 877 2.09 -37.26 -4.32
C ILE A 877 3.25 -36.99 -5.29
N GLY A 878 4.11 -37.98 -5.53
CA GLY A 878 5.23 -37.89 -6.47
C GLY A 878 4.76 -37.63 -7.91
N GLY A 879 3.71 -38.32 -8.36
CA GLY A 879 3.13 -38.12 -9.70
C GLY A 879 2.52 -36.73 -9.90
N VAL A 880 1.77 -36.22 -8.92
CA VAL A 880 1.26 -34.82 -8.96
C VAL A 880 2.41 -33.82 -8.99
N THR A 881 3.44 -34.05 -8.16
CA THR A 881 4.61 -33.17 -8.04
C THR A 881 5.40 -33.14 -9.34
N LEU A 882 5.65 -34.30 -9.95
CA LEU A 882 6.35 -34.44 -11.22
C LEU A 882 5.70 -33.59 -12.31
N SER A 883 4.43 -33.86 -12.63
CA SER A 883 3.78 -33.22 -13.78
C SER A 883 3.38 -31.78 -13.51
N GLY A 884 2.93 -31.46 -12.29
CA GLY A 884 2.61 -30.09 -11.90
C GLY A 884 3.84 -29.19 -12.03
N SER A 885 5.00 -29.66 -11.58
CA SER A 885 6.23 -28.87 -11.64
C SER A 885 6.76 -28.71 -13.07
N LEU A 886 6.58 -29.71 -13.94
CA LEU A 886 6.90 -29.60 -15.36
C LEU A 886 5.99 -28.58 -16.10
N VAL A 887 4.70 -28.53 -15.77
CA VAL A 887 3.79 -27.52 -16.33
C VAL A 887 4.16 -26.12 -15.81
N ALA A 888 4.47 -25.99 -14.52
CA ALA A 888 4.94 -24.74 -13.94
C ALA A 888 6.24 -24.25 -14.62
N TYR A 889 7.22 -25.16 -14.82
CA TYR A 889 8.43 -24.89 -15.61
C TYR A 889 8.08 -24.38 -17.01
N GLY A 890 7.22 -25.10 -17.74
CA GLY A 890 6.83 -24.73 -19.10
C GLY A 890 6.18 -23.34 -19.19
N LYS A 891 5.34 -22.97 -18.21
CA LYS A 891 4.70 -21.65 -18.16
C LYS A 891 5.68 -20.53 -17.81
N LEU A 892 6.61 -20.77 -16.87
CA LEU A 892 7.61 -19.79 -16.46
C LEU A 892 8.65 -19.53 -17.54
N GLN A 893 9.07 -20.60 -18.24
CA GLN A 893 10.00 -20.56 -19.36
C GLN A 893 9.38 -19.95 -20.62
N GLY A 894 8.05 -19.83 -20.69
CA GLY A 894 7.32 -19.34 -21.87
C GLY A 894 7.18 -20.36 -22.99
N VAL A 895 7.46 -21.64 -22.72
CA VAL A 895 7.18 -22.75 -23.65
C VAL A 895 5.67 -23.03 -23.72
N LEU A 896 4.97 -22.86 -22.59
CA LEU A 896 3.52 -22.91 -22.49
C LEU A 896 2.94 -21.51 -22.35
N ASN A 897 1.70 -21.32 -22.82
CA ASN A 897 0.99 -20.05 -22.68
C ASN A 897 0.81 -19.70 -21.18
N SER A 898 1.15 -18.46 -20.84
CA SER A 898 1.06 -17.91 -19.49
C SER A 898 -0.38 -17.75 -19.00
N ALA A 899 -1.37 -17.67 -19.89
CA ALA A 899 -2.78 -17.62 -19.54
C ALA A 899 -3.25 -18.95 -18.88
N PRO A 900 -4.25 -18.90 -17.98
CA PRO A 900 -4.89 -20.11 -17.47
C PRO A 900 -5.66 -20.80 -18.61
N TRP A 901 -5.44 -22.10 -18.79
CA TRP A 901 -6.20 -22.91 -19.75
C TRP A 901 -7.32 -23.64 -19.03
N LEU A 902 -8.56 -23.21 -19.28
CA LEU A 902 -9.74 -23.72 -18.58
C LEU A 902 -10.42 -24.82 -19.40
N ILE A 903 -10.22 -26.07 -19.01
CA ILE A 903 -10.87 -27.22 -19.64
C ILE A 903 -12.37 -27.24 -19.25
N PRO A 904 -13.31 -27.43 -20.18
CA PRO A 904 -14.73 -27.61 -19.86
C PRO A 904 -14.93 -28.76 -18.87
N GLY A 905 -15.67 -28.50 -17.78
CA GLY A 905 -15.89 -29.52 -16.74
C GLY A 905 -14.67 -29.87 -15.89
N ARG A 906 -13.65 -29.00 -15.79
CA ARG A 906 -12.39 -29.26 -15.05
C ARG A 906 -12.58 -29.76 -13.62
N HIS A 907 -13.59 -29.26 -12.90
CA HIS A 907 -13.84 -29.68 -11.52
C HIS A 907 -14.36 -31.12 -11.47
N GLN A 908 -15.23 -31.52 -12.41
CA GLN A 908 -15.69 -32.89 -12.54
C GLN A 908 -14.55 -33.84 -12.94
N ILE A 909 -13.67 -33.40 -13.85
CA ILE A 909 -12.49 -34.18 -14.26
C ILE A 909 -11.56 -34.40 -13.05
N ASN A 910 -11.20 -33.32 -12.34
CA ASN A 910 -10.30 -33.42 -11.18
C ASN A 910 -10.92 -34.25 -10.04
N LEU A 911 -12.22 -34.09 -9.77
CA LEU A 911 -12.95 -34.92 -8.81
C LEU A 911 -12.95 -36.39 -9.26
N GLY A 912 -13.20 -36.66 -10.54
CA GLY A 912 -13.17 -38.00 -11.12
C GLY A 912 -11.79 -38.64 -11.01
N LEU A 913 -10.72 -37.91 -11.30
CA LEU A 913 -9.34 -38.37 -11.12
C LEU A 913 -9.04 -38.69 -9.64
N GLY A 914 -9.50 -37.85 -8.71
CA GLY A 914 -9.38 -38.10 -7.27
C GLY A 914 -10.11 -39.38 -6.83
N LEU A 915 -11.38 -39.53 -7.23
CA LEU A 915 -12.17 -40.74 -6.93
C LEU A 915 -11.59 -41.99 -7.58
N ALA A 916 -11.07 -41.89 -8.81
CA ALA A 916 -10.41 -43.00 -9.49
C ALA A 916 -9.14 -43.45 -8.75
N ASN A 917 -8.35 -42.51 -8.21
CA ASN A 917 -7.21 -42.86 -7.34
C ASN A 917 -7.66 -43.55 -6.05
N LEU A 918 -8.74 -43.11 -5.41
CA LEU A 918 -9.29 -43.80 -4.22
C LEU A 918 -9.79 -45.22 -4.56
N GLY A 919 -10.39 -45.40 -5.74
CA GLY A 919 -10.76 -46.71 -6.27
C GLY A 919 -9.54 -47.61 -6.51
N ALA A 920 -8.50 -47.06 -7.15
CA ALA A 920 -7.23 -47.77 -7.37
C ALA A 920 -6.55 -48.16 -6.05
N MET A 921 -6.59 -47.28 -5.04
CA MET A 921 -6.10 -47.57 -3.69
C MET A 921 -6.87 -48.73 -3.06
N SER A 922 -8.21 -48.68 -3.10
CA SER A 922 -9.06 -49.73 -2.55
C SER A 922 -8.79 -51.09 -3.20
N TRP A 923 -8.68 -51.12 -4.53
CA TRP A 923 -8.33 -52.33 -5.28
C TRP A 923 -6.93 -52.84 -4.91
N TYR A 924 -5.96 -51.94 -4.83
CA TYR A 924 -4.58 -52.25 -4.47
C TYR A 924 -4.46 -52.92 -3.09
N PHE A 925 -5.30 -52.57 -2.11
CA PHE A 925 -5.34 -53.25 -0.82
C PHE A 925 -5.94 -54.66 -0.89
N MET A 926 -6.97 -54.85 -1.71
CA MET A 926 -7.66 -56.14 -1.86
C MET A 926 -6.87 -57.15 -2.69
N GLU A 927 -5.88 -56.68 -3.46
CA GLU A 927 -5.16 -57.50 -4.41
C GLU A 927 -3.91 -58.19 -3.81
N PRO A 928 -3.82 -59.53 -3.87
CA PRO A 928 -2.70 -60.28 -3.33
C PRO A 928 -1.63 -60.65 -4.37
N THR A 929 -1.73 -60.21 -5.63
CA THR A 929 -0.78 -60.55 -6.71
C THR A 929 0.13 -59.39 -7.09
N LEU A 930 1.38 -59.69 -7.45
CA LEU A 930 2.39 -58.69 -7.77
C LEU A 930 1.98 -57.83 -8.98
N ASN A 931 1.53 -58.49 -10.06
CA ASN A 931 1.24 -57.83 -11.33
C ASN A 931 0.10 -56.82 -11.19
N ASN A 932 -0.97 -57.20 -10.51
CA ASN A 932 -2.12 -56.31 -10.31
C ASN A 932 -1.79 -55.20 -9.30
N GLY A 933 -0.99 -55.48 -8.27
CA GLY A 933 -0.51 -54.46 -7.34
C GLY A 933 0.38 -53.39 -8.01
N VAL A 934 1.35 -53.81 -8.82
CA VAL A 934 2.18 -52.90 -9.64
C VAL A 934 1.31 -52.16 -10.65
N SER A 935 0.36 -52.84 -11.30
CA SER A 935 -0.59 -52.22 -12.22
C SER A 935 -1.38 -51.08 -11.55
N MET A 936 -1.82 -51.27 -10.31
CA MET A 936 -2.52 -50.20 -9.58
C MET A 936 -1.58 -49.04 -9.22
N LEU A 937 -0.32 -49.30 -8.84
CA LEU A 937 0.66 -48.22 -8.61
C LEU A 937 0.97 -47.44 -9.89
N LEU A 938 1.12 -48.12 -11.03
CA LEU A 938 1.29 -47.47 -12.34
C LEU A 938 0.03 -46.69 -12.76
N THR A 939 -1.15 -47.22 -12.44
CA THR A 939 -2.43 -46.53 -12.68
C THR A 939 -2.51 -45.25 -11.85
N THR A 940 -2.20 -45.33 -10.56
CA THR A 940 -2.12 -44.17 -9.66
C THR A 940 -1.09 -43.17 -10.14
N SER A 941 0.09 -43.61 -10.57
CA SER A 941 1.12 -42.75 -11.15
C SER A 941 0.60 -42.01 -12.40
N ALA A 942 -0.09 -42.70 -13.31
CA ALA A 942 -0.68 -42.10 -14.50
C ALA A 942 -1.79 -41.09 -14.14
N LEU A 943 -2.73 -41.48 -13.26
CA LEU A 943 -3.85 -40.63 -12.86
C LEU A 943 -3.37 -39.38 -12.10
N SER A 944 -2.44 -39.53 -11.17
CA SER A 944 -1.83 -38.40 -10.42
C SER A 944 -1.01 -37.48 -11.32
N THR A 945 -0.27 -38.04 -12.29
CA THR A 945 0.45 -37.26 -13.31
C THR A 945 -0.55 -36.45 -14.15
N ILE A 946 -1.65 -37.06 -14.62
CA ILE A 946 -2.69 -36.32 -15.35
C ILE A 946 -3.29 -35.23 -14.46
N MET A 947 -3.56 -35.55 -13.19
CA MET A 947 -4.15 -34.59 -12.25
C MET A 947 -3.22 -33.40 -11.98
N GLY A 948 -1.91 -33.60 -11.87
CA GLY A 948 -0.94 -32.52 -11.73
C GLY A 948 -0.93 -31.59 -12.95
N VAL A 949 -1.10 -32.14 -14.16
CA VAL A 949 -1.25 -31.34 -15.40
C VAL A 949 -2.56 -30.54 -15.37
N THR A 950 -3.70 -31.20 -15.12
CA THR A 950 -5.02 -30.56 -15.19
C THR A 950 -5.21 -29.48 -14.12
N LEU A 951 -4.67 -29.68 -12.92
CA LEU A 951 -4.67 -28.66 -11.86
C LEU A 951 -3.77 -27.47 -12.24
N THR A 952 -2.53 -27.73 -12.63
CA THR A 952 -1.55 -26.65 -12.83
C THR A 952 -1.81 -25.82 -14.09
N VAL A 953 -2.31 -26.44 -15.16
CA VAL A 953 -2.55 -25.73 -16.41
C VAL A 953 -3.70 -24.71 -16.32
N ALA A 954 -4.62 -24.93 -15.37
CA ALA A 954 -5.73 -24.03 -15.07
C ALA A 954 -5.30 -22.77 -14.28
N ILE A 955 -4.05 -22.72 -13.79
CA ILE A 955 -3.53 -21.62 -12.98
C ILE A 955 -2.77 -20.64 -13.90
N GLY A 956 -2.95 -19.33 -13.69
CA GLY A 956 -2.29 -18.28 -14.47
C GLY A 956 -0.82 -18.07 -14.07
N ALA A 957 -0.01 -17.50 -14.97
CA ALA A 957 1.43 -17.36 -14.76
C ALA A 957 1.85 -16.53 -13.54
N ALA A 958 1.08 -15.54 -13.09
CA ALA A 958 1.48 -14.78 -11.90
C ALA A 958 1.00 -15.42 -10.58
N ASP A 959 0.14 -16.44 -10.65
CA ASP A 959 -0.17 -17.29 -9.51
C ASP A 959 0.80 -18.49 -9.41
N MET A 960 1.67 -18.70 -10.41
CA MET A 960 2.69 -19.75 -10.41
C MET A 960 3.61 -19.76 -9.18
N PRO A 961 4.01 -18.63 -8.56
CA PRO A 961 4.79 -18.67 -7.32
C PRO A 961 4.11 -19.48 -6.20
N VAL A 962 2.78 -19.41 -6.10
CA VAL A 962 1.99 -20.22 -5.15
C VAL A 962 2.05 -21.70 -5.54
N VAL A 963 1.92 -22.01 -6.83
CA VAL A 963 2.03 -23.40 -7.31
C VAL A 963 3.40 -24.00 -6.99
N ILE A 964 4.49 -23.26 -7.21
CA ILE A 964 5.85 -23.72 -6.92
C ILE A 964 6.01 -24.05 -5.42
N THR A 965 5.47 -23.21 -4.53
CA THR A 965 5.55 -23.42 -3.08
C THR A 965 4.67 -24.59 -2.60
N VAL A 966 3.51 -24.80 -3.22
CA VAL A 966 2.65 -25.98 -2.96
C VAL A 966 3.34 -27.27 -3.40
N LEU A 967 3.93 -27.28 -4.60
CA LEU A 967 4.65 -28.45 -5.11
C LEU A 967 5.95 -28.71 -4.33
N ASN A 968 6.60 -27.67 -3.80
CA ASN A 968 7.69 -27.82 -2.84
C ASN A 968 7.20 -28.56 -1.57
N SER A 969 6.03 -28.18 -1.04
CA SER A 969 5.42 -28.86 0.10
C SER A 969 5.16 -30.34 -0.22
N TYR A 970 4.61 -30.64 -1.40
CA TYR A 970 4.34 -32.02 -1.82
C TYR A 970 5.62 -32.84 -1.96
N SER A 971 6.72 -32.24 -2.43
CA SER A 971 8.02 -32.92 -2.46
C SER A 971 8.48 -33.36 -1.06
N GLY A 972 8.21 -32.56 -0.02
CA GLY A 972 8.47 -32.92 1.37
C GLY A 972 7.56 -34.05 1.89
N TRP A 973 6.26 -34.01 1.57
CA TRP A 973 5.33 -35.06 1.99
C TRP A 973 5.57 -36.40 1.27
N ALA A 974 6.04 -36.38 0.01
CA ALA A 974 6.49 -37.57 -0.69
C ALA A 974 7.70 -38.20 0.03
N LEU A 975 8.64 -37.37 0.50
CA LEU A 975 9.79 -37.84 1.27
C LEU A 975 9.39 -38.40 2.65
N CYS A 976 8.35 -37.85 3.31
CA CYS A 976 7.76 -38.49 4.49
C CYS A 976 7.21 -39.88 4.17
N ALA A 977 6.50 -40.03 3.04
CA ALA A 977 5.98 -41.33 2.63
C ALA A 977 7.12 -42.34 2.37
N GLU A 978 8.21 -41.92 1.73
CA GLU A 978 9.41 -42.75 1.61
C GLU A 978 10.03 -43.10 2.98
N GLY A 979 10.06 -42.14 3.91
CA GLY A 979 10.54 -42.36 5.28
C GLY A 979 9.72 -43.38 6.06
N PHE A 980 8.39 -43.34 5.97
CA PHE A 980 7.51 -44.36 6.56
C PHE A 980 7.66 -45.73 5.90
N MET A 981 7.86 -45.75 4.59
CA MET A 981 8.02 -46.99 3.82
C MET A 981 9.34 -47.70 4.13
N LEU A 982 10.43 -46.94 4.34
CA LEU A 982 11.78 -47.47 4.56
C LEU A 982 12.20 -47.49 6.04
N ASP A 983 11.28 -47.18 6.96
CA ASP A 983 11.54 -46.99 8.39
C ASP A 983 12.74 -46.05 8.66
N ASN A 984 12.81 -44.94 7.93
CA ASN A 984 13.96 -44.02 7.94
C ASN A 984 13.62 -42.68 8.59
N SER A 985 14.14 -42.45 9.80
CA SER A 985 13.90 -41.23 10.59
C SER A 985 14.41 -39.96 9.93
N LEU A 986 15.56 -40.02 9.23
CA LEU A 986 16.14 -38.86 8.54
C LEU A 986 15.21 -38.37 7.41
N MET A 987 14.70 -39.29 6.58
CA MET A 987 13.79 -38.94 5.49
C MET A 987 12.49 -38.35 6.03
N THR A 988 11.95 -38.91 7.12
CA THR A 988 10.75 -38.40 7.78
C THR A 988 10.94 -37.00 8.37
N ILE A 989 12.05 -36.75 9.07
CA ILE A 989 12.34 -35.43 9.67
C ILE A 989 12.54 -34.38 8.56
N VAL A 990 13.34 -34.71 7.56
CA VAL A 990 13.62 -33.82 6.43
C VAL A 990 12.35 -33.57 5.61
N GLY A 991 11.55 -34.60 5.37
CA GLY A 991 10.28 -34.50 4.65
C GLY A 991 9.29 -33.57 5.36
N ALA A 992 9.14 -33.72 6.69
CA ALA A 992 8.25 -32.88 7.47
C ALA A 992 8.72 -31.41 7.50
N LEU A 993 10.03 -31.19 7.56
CA LEU A 993 10.65 -29.87 7.51
C LEU A 993 10.37 -29.16 6.17
N ILE A 994 10.52 -29.86 5.05
CA ILE A 994 10.29 -29.32 3.70
C ILE A 994 8.79 -29.14 3.43
N GLY A 995 7.98 -30.12 3.85
CA GLY A 995 6.53 -30.11 3.73
C GLY A 995 5.92 -28.91 4.43
N SER A 996 6.30 -28.69 5.70
CA SER A 996 5.88 -27.51 6.47
C SER A 996 6.40 -26.20 5.86
N SER A 997 7.64 -26.16 5.37
CA SER A 997 8.20 -24.98 4.71
C SER A 997 7.42 -24.56 3.47
N GLY A 998 7.12 -25.50 2.57
CA GLY A 998 6.35 -25.20 1.37
C GLY A 998 4.93 -24.73 1.69
N ALA A 999 4.28 -25.33 2.70
CA ALA A 999 2.94 -24.97 3.13
C ALA A 999 2.87 -23.54 3.70
N ILE A 1000 3.84 -23.16 4.54
CA ILE A 1000 3.92 -21.81 5.12
C ILE A 1000 4.17 -20.77 4.04
N LEU A 1001 5.12 -21.02 3.12
CA LEU A 1001 5.38 -20.09 2.02
C LEU A 1001 4.15 -19.92 1.12
N SER A 1002 3.42 -21.01 0.84
CA SER A 1002 2.16 -20.97 0.10
C SER A 1002 1.13 -20.08 0.81
N TYR A 1003 1.00 -20.24 2.13
CA TYR A 1003 0.10 -19.43 2.96
C TYR A 1003 0.48 -17.95 2.96
N ILE A 1004 1.77 -17.62 3.16
CA ILE A 1004 2.26 -16.23 3.15
C ILE A 1004 1.95 -15.57 1.80
N MET A 1005 2.19 -16.26 0.69
CA MET A 1005 1.88 -15.75 -0.65
C MET A 1005 0.38 -15.56 -0.86
N CYS A 1006 -0.45 -16.55 -0.49
CA CYS A 1006 -1.91 -16.45 -0.55
C CYS A 1006 -2.44 -15.26 0.27
N LYS A 1007 -1.94 -15.07 1.49
CA LYS A 1007 -2.30 -13.96 2.36
C LYS A 1007 -1.90 -12.61 1.76
N ALA A 1008 -0.69 -12.51 1.20
CA ALA A 1008 -0.21 -11.29 0.56
C ALA A 1008 -0.96 -10.94 -0.74
N MET A 1009 -1.65 -11.89 -1.36
CA MET A 1009 -2.54 -11.67 -2.51
C MET A 1009 -4.01 -11.50 -2.12
N ASN A 1010 -4.34 -11.66 -0.83
CA ASN A 1010 -5.70 -11.76 -0.32
C ASN A 1010 -6.57 -12.80 -1.09
N ARG A 1011 -5.99 -13.98 -1.34
CA ARG A 1011 -6.67 -15.12 -1.99
C ARG A 1011 -6.49 -16.37 -1.15
N SER A 1012 -7.51 -17.22 -1.09
CA SER A 1012 -7.39 -18.52 -0.43
C SER A 1012 -6.61 -19.50 -1.32
N LEU A 1013 -5.92 -20.46 -0.69
CA LEU A 1013 -5.17 -21.51 -1.40
C LEU A 1013 -6.06 -22.30 -2.38
N ILE A 1014 -7.29 -22.63 -1.95
CA ILE A 1014 -8.28 -23.34 -2.77
C ILE A 1014 -8.64 -22.52 -4.02
N ASN A 1015 -8.84 -21.20 -3.88
CA ASN A 1015 -9.15 -20.34 -5.02
C ASN A 1015 -8.00 -20.31 -6.03
N VAL A 1016 -6.75 -20.30 -5.55
CA VAL A 1016 -5.57 -20.31 -6.43
C VAL A 1016 -5.44 -21.64 -7.17
N ILE A 1017 -5.50 -22.77 -6.45
CA ILE A 1017 -5.31 -24.12 -7.04
C ILE A 1017 -6.47 -24.50 -7.98
N MET A 1018 -7.71 -24.13 -7.64
CA MET A 1018 -8.89 -24.46 -8.45
C MET A 1018 -9.14 -23.49 -9.63
N GLY A 1019 -8.25 -22.51 -9.82
CA GLY A 1019 -8.34 -21.52 -10.90
C GLY A 1019 -9.54 -20.57 -10.77
N GLY A 1020 -9.90 -20.19 -9.54
CA GLY A 1020 -10.93 -19.19 -9.27
C GLY A 1020 -10.40 -17.76 -9.45
N PHE A 1021 -11.16 -16.92 -10.14
CA PHE A 1021 -10.85 -15.49 -10.32
C PHE A 1021 -11.48 -14.65 -9.20
N GLY A 1022 -10.69 -13.74 -8.60
CA GLY A 1022 -11.13 -12.79 -7.56
C GLY A 1022 -10.47 -13.00 -6.17
N THR A 1023 -10.52 -11.97 -5.32
CA THR A 1023 -10.08 -12.04 -3.91
C THR A 1023 -11.21 -12.55 -3.01
N SER A 1024 -10.87 -12.96 -1.79
CA SER A 1024 -11.85 -13.38 -0.78
C SER A 1024 -12.82 -12.27 -0.36
N SER A 1025 -12.50 -11.01 -0.68
CA SER A 1025 -13.28 -9.82 -0.31
C SER A 1025 -13.89 -9.07 -1.49
N THR A 1026 -13.76 -9.56 -2.74
CA THR A 1026 -14.39 -8.92 -3.90
C THR A 1026 -15.92 -8.89 -3.71
N GLY A 1027 -16.49 -7.70 -3.82
CA GLY A 1027 -17.93 -7.45 -3.86
C GLY A 1027 -18.59 -8.01 -5.12
N LYS A 1028 -19.91 -8.16 -5.09
CA LYS A 1028 -20.68 -8.70 -6.24
C LYS A 1028 -21.02 -7.64 -7.31
N GLY A 1029 -20.57 -6.40 -7.13
CA GLY A 1029 -20.86 -5.28 -8.05
C GLY A 1029 -19.88 -5.21 -9.22
N LYS A 1030 -20.10 -4.25 -10.12
CA LYS A 1030 -19.12 -3.89 -11.15
C LYS A 1030 -18.00 -3.07 -10.51
N ALA A 1031 -16.77 -3.30 -10.95
CA ALA A 1031 -15.62 -2.47 -10.59
C ALA A 1031 -15.85 -1.02 -11.02
N ARG A 1032 -15.31 -0.08 -10.25
CA ARG A 1032 -15.45 1.35 -10.50
C ARG A 1032 -14.78 1.73 -11.82
N GLU A 1033 -15.51 2.45 -12.68
CA GLU A 1033 -14.93 3.04 -13.89
C GLU A 1033 -13.98 4.18 -13.50
N ILE A 1034 -12.78 4.18 -14.09
CA ILE A 1034 -11.76 5.19 -13.85
C ILE A 1034 -11.93 6.29 -14.92
N HIS A 1035 -12.19 7.51 -14.47
CA HIS A 1035 -12.29 8.69 -15.32
C HIS A 1035 -11.17 9.68 -14.97
N GLY A 1036 -10.41 10.13 -15.97
CA GLY A 1036 -9.34 11.11 -15.79
C GLY A 1036 -8.35 11.11 -16.95
N GLU A 1037 -7.60 12.20 -17.09
CA GLU A 1037 -6.41 12.25 -17.95
C GLU A 1037 -5.17 11.98 -17.09
N HIS A 1038 -4.19 11.27 -17.65
CA HIS A 1038 -2.92 11.02 -16.98
C HIS A 1038 -1.95 12.18 -17.26
N THR A 1039 -1.06 12.47 -16.32
CA THR A 1039 0.02 13.44 -16.53
C THR A 1039 1.24 12.70 -17.07
N GLU A 1040 1.73 13.06 -18.26
CA GLU A 1040 2.95 12.47 -18.84
C GLU A 1040 4.16 13.42 -18.71
N VAL A 1041 5.33 12.88 -18.39
CA VAL A 1041 6.58 13.63 -18.21
C VAL A 1041 7.73 12.98 -18.98
N ASN A 1042 8.77 13.76 -19.25
CA ASN A 1042 10.00 13.30 -19.91
C ASN A 1042 11.15 13.09 -18.91
N VAL A 1043 12.23 12.48 -19.38
CA VAL A 1043 13.43 12.18 -18.57
C VAL A 1043 14.01 13.44 -17.89
N PRO A 1044 14.26 14.56 -18.60
CA PRO A 1044 14.76 15.78 -17.94
C PRO A 1044 13.90 16.27 -16.77
N SER A 1045 12.58 16.29 -16.93
CA SER A 1045 11.66 16.71 -15.86
C SER A 1045 11.71 15.78 -14.65
N VAL A 1046 11.83 14.47 -14.86
CA VAL A 1046 11.99 13.51 -13.76
C VAL A 1046 13.35 13.69 -13.07
N VAL A 1047 14.40 14.00 -13.80
CA VAL A 1047 15.72 14.31 -13.21
C VAL A 1047 15.62 15.54 -12.30
N ASP A 1048 14.92 16.61 -12.72
CA ASP A 1048 14.71 17.79 -11.87
C ASP A 1048 13.97 17.41 -10.56
N MET A 1049 12.91 16.59 -10.66
CA MET A 1049 12.21 16.08 -9.46
C MET A 1049 13.14 15.26 -8.54
N ILE A 1050 14.02 14.42 -9.12
CA ILE A 1050 15.01 13.64 -8.35
C ILE A 1050 16.03 14.57 -7.67
N LEU A 1051 16.44 15.67 -8.31
CA LEU A 1051 17.39 16.63 -7.76
C LEU A 1051 16.78 17.43 -6.60
N ASP A 1052 15.50 17.77 -6.67
CA ASP A 1052 14.79 18.51 -5.62
C ASP A 1052 14.45 17.64 -4.39
N ALA A 1053 14.17 16.34 -4.60
CA ALA A 1053 13.80 15.42 -3.53
C ALA A 1053 14.95 15.05 -2.58
N LYS A 1054 14.69 14.93 -1.27
CA LYS A 1054 15.68 14.47 -0.26
C LYS A 1054 15.43 13.02 0.19
N ASN A 1055 14.17 12.63 0.31
CA ASN A 1055 13.73 11.28 0.67
C ASN A 1055 13.06 10.63 -0.54
N ILE A 1056 13.68 9.59 -1.08
CA ILE A 1056 13.25 8.88 -2.28
C ILE A 1056 13.00 7.41 -1.95
N ILE A 1057 11.83 6.91 -2.33
CA ILE A 1057 11.51 5.48 -2.26
C ILE A 1057 11.38 4.92 -3.68
N ILE A 1058 12.02 3.78 -3.94
CA ILE A 1058 11.88 3.06 -5.22
C ILE A 1058 11.01 1.83 -4.96
N THR A 1059 9.92 1.68 -5.70
CA THR A 1059 9.06 0.49 -5.62
C THR A 1059 9.23 -0.35 -6.90
N PRO A 1060 10.19 -1.28 -6.91
CA PRO A 1060 10.44 -2.13 -8.07
C PRO A 1060 9.35 -3.18 -8.24
N GLY A 1061 9.04 -3.51 -9.49
CA GLY A 1061 8.23 -4.67 -9.86
C GLY A 1061 8.97 -5.59 -10.83
N TYR A 1062 8.32 -6.67 -11.23
CA TYR A 1062 8.93 -7.66 -12.14
C TYR A 1062 9.37 -7.06 -13.48
N GLY A 1063 8.71 -5.98 -13.95
CA GLY A 1063 9.09 -5.29 -15.18
C GLY A 1063 10.51 -4.71 -15.17
N LEU A 1064 11.03 -4.31 -14.00
CA LEU A 1064 12.41 -3.83 -13.85
C LEU A 1064 13.41 -4.96 -14.13
N CYS A 1065 13.13 -6.15 -13.61
CA CYS A 1065 13.99 -7.33 -13.75
C CYS A 1065 13.98 -7.90 -15.15
N VAL A 1066 12.81 -7.98 -15.79
CA VAL A 1066 12.66 -8.45 -17.18
C VAL A 1066 13.47 -7.58 -18.13
N ALA A 1067 13.52 -6.27 -17.89
CA ALA A 1067 14.31 -5.36 -18.69
C ALA A 1067 15.81 -5.37 -18.34
N LYS A 1068 16.26 -6.10 -17.31
CA LYS A 1068 17.62 -6.01 -16.76
C LYS A 1068 18.00 -4.57 -16.36
N ALA A 1069 17.06 -3.85 -15.76
CA ALA A 1069 17.20 -2.45 -15.34
C ALA A 1069 17.67 -2.29 -13.88
N GLN A 1070 17.84 -3.38 -13.12
CA GLN A 1070 18.35 -3.34 -11.74
C GLN A 1070 19.76 -2.73 -11.64
N TYR A 1071 20.62 -2.96 -12.63
CA TYR A 1071 22.01 -2.47 -12.65
C TYR A 1071 22.13 -0.94 -12.71
N PRO A 1072 21.51 -0.23 -13.68
CA PRO A 1072 21.56 1.23 -13.70
C PRO A 1072 20.86 1.85 -12.48
N ILE A 1073 19.82 1.21 -11.95
CA ILE A 1073 19.16 1.67 -10.72
C ILE A 1073 20.08 1.55 -9.51
N ALA A 1074 20.81 0.45 -9.34
CA ALA A 1074 21.77 0.30 -8.25
C ALA A 1074 22.88 1.37 -8.31
N GLU A 1075 23.38 1.67 -9.52
CA GLU A 1075 24.36 2.74 -9.71
C GLU A 1075 23.77 4.13 -9.41
N MET A 1076 22.54 4.40 -9.87
CA MET A 1076 21.82 5.63 -9.58
C MET A 1076 21.61 5.83 -8.08
N VAL A 1077 21.21 4.79 -7.36
CA VAL A 1077 21.04 4.82 -5.90
C VAL A 1077 22.36 5.12 -5.21
N SER A 1078 23.46 4.50 -5.64
CA SER A 1078 24.81 4.77 -5.12
C SER A 1078 25.21 6.23 -5.34
N LEU A 1079 24.95 6.79 -6.52
CA LEU A 1079 25.21 8.20 -6.84
C LEU A 1079 24.39 9.14 -5.94
N LEU A 1080 23.09 8.89 -5.80
CA LEU A 1080 22.19 9.73 -4.99
C LEU A 1080 22.55 9.68 -3.50
N LYS A 1081 22.89 8.50 -2.97
CA LYS A 1081 23.35 8.34 -1.58
C LYS A 1081 24.68 9.07 -1.32
N LYS A 1082 25.61 9.06 -2.28
CA LYS A 1082 26.85 9.86 -2.20
C LYS A 1082 26.60 11.36 -2.13
N LYS A 1083 25.49 11.84 -2.70
CA LYS A 1083 25.05 13.25 -2.62
C LYS A 1083 24.18 13.53 -1.38
N GLY A 1084 24.09 12.59 -0.42
CA GLY A 1084 23.41 12.78 0.86
C GLY A 1084 21.89 12.59 0.84
N LYS A 1085 21.33 12.03 -0.24
CA LYS A 1085 19.89 11.72 -0.31
C LYS A 1085 19.58 10.41 0.41
N LYS A 1086 18.41 10.32 1.05
CA LYS A 1086 17.90 9.09 1.66
C LYS A 1086 17.15 8.30 0.58
N VAL A 1087 17.75 7.22 0.09
CA VAL A 1087 17.17 6.38 -0.95
C VAL A 1087 16.98 4.96 -0.45
N ARG A 1088 15.77 4.42 -0.56
CA ARG A 1088 15.38 3.08 -0.07
C ARG A 1088 14.50 2.37 -1.08
N PHE A 1089 14.46 1.04 -1.03
CA PHE A 1089 13.58 0.21 -1.83
C PHE A 1089 12.40 -0.30 -0.99
N ALA A 1090 11.20 -0.25 -1.55
CA ALA A 1090 10.01 -0.90 -0.99
C ALA A 1090 9.67 -2.14 -1.82
N VAL A 1091 9.87 -3.32 -1.24
CA VAL A 1091 9.55 -4.59 -1.91
C VAL A 1091 8.21 -5.10 -1.42
N HIS A 1092 7.33 -5.41 -2.36
CA HIS A 1092 6.07 -6.07 -2.06
C HIS A 1092 6.30 -7.60 -1.99
N PRO A 1093 5.70 -8.35 -1.04
CA PRO A 1093 6.00 -9.78 -0.84
C PRO A 1093 5.80 -10.67 -2.08
N VAL A 1094 4.82 -10.33 -2.92
CA VAL A 1094 4.53 -11.07 -4.18
C VAL A 1094 5.12 -10.42 -5.44
N ALA A 1095 5.97 -9.40 -5.30
CA ALA A 1095 6.64 -8.81 -6.46
C ALA A 1095 7.69 -9.77 -7.03
N GLY A 1096 7.41 -10.32 -8.22
CA GLY A 1096 8.30 -11.24 -8.93
C GLY A 1096 7.56 -12.47 -9.44
N ARG A 1097 8.33 -13.51 -9.79
CA ARG A 1097 7.83 -14.84 -10.18
C ARG A 1097 8.18 -15.93 -9.16
N MET A 1098 8.78 -15.57 -8.03
CA MET A 1098 9.12 -16.45 -6.91
C MET A 1098 9.21 -15.62 -5.61
N PRO A 1099 8.86 -16.16 -4.44
CA PRO A 1099 8.94 -15.44 -3.18
C PRO A 1099 10.36 -14.93 -2.89
N GLY A 1100 10.52 -13.62 -2.65
CA GLY A 1100 11.82 -12.99 -2.40
C GLY A 1100 12.74 -12.85 -3.61
N GLN A 1101 12.25 -13.11 -4.83
CA GLN A 1101 13.08 -13.05 -6.05
C GLN A 1101 13.68 -11.64 -6.25
N LEU A 1102 12.88 -10.61 -5.97
CA LEU A 1102 13.30 -9.24 -6.19
C LEU A 1102 14.46 -8.85 -5.27
N ASN A 1103 14.46 -9.32 -4.02
CA ASN A 1103 15.55 -9.11 -3.07
C ASN A 1103 16.86 -9.69 -3.61
N VAL A 1104 16.83 -10.91 -4.16
CA VAL A 1104 18.02 -11.55 -4.75
C VAL A 1104 18.51 -10.79 -5.99
N LEU A 1105 17.61 -10.32 -6.86
CA LEU A 1105 17.98 -9.58 -8.06
C LEU A 1105 18.53 -8.18 -7.76
N LEU A 1106 18.05 -7.53 -6.71
CA LEU A 1106 18.62 -6.28 -6.22
C LEU A 1106 20.00 -6.51 -5.58
N ALA A 1107 20.16 -7.60 -4.82
CA ALA A 1107 21.45 -8.00 -4.26
C ALA A 1107 22.47 -8.33 -5.37
N GLU A 1108 22.05 -9.03 -6.43
CA GLU A 1108 22.87 -9.28 -7.63
C GLU A 1108 23.34 -7.97 -8.28
N ALA A 1109 22.49 -6.95 -8.31
CA ALA A 1109 22.86 -5.62 -8.81
C ALA A 1109 23.78 -4.83 -7.87
N GLY A 1110 24.06 -5.34 -6.67
CA GLY A 1110 24.91 -4.70 -5.66
C GLY A 1110 24.17 -3.73 -4.73
N VAL A 1111 22.83 -3.81 -4.65
CA VAL A 1111 22.06 -3.03 -3.68
C VAL A 1111 22.25 -3.62 -2.28
N PRO A 1112 22.68 -2.83 -1.28
CA PRO A 1112 22.77 -3.31 0.10
C PRO A 1112 21.41 -3.72 0.63
N TYR A 1113 21.33 -4.88 1.30
CA TYR A 1113 20.06 -5.39 1.84
C TYR A 1113 19.44 -4.46 2.90
N ASP A 1114 20.24 -3.63 3.59
CA ASP A 1114 19.74 -2.64 4.57
C ASP A 1114 18.89 -1.53 3.91
N ASP A 1115 19.07 -1.31 2.60
CA ASP A 1115 18.28 -0.35 1.83
C ASP A 1115 16.99 -0.96 1.28
N VAL A 1116 16.82 -2.28 1.37
CA VAL A 1116 15.68 -3.03 0.84
C VAL A 1116 14.76 -3.38 1.99
N LEU A 1117 13.62 -2.69 2.05
CA LEU A 1117 12.63 -2.85 3.12
C LEU A 1117 11.39 -3.57 2.59
N GLU A 1118 10.80 -4.39 3.45
CA GLU A 1118 9.55 -5.07 3.16
C GLU A 1118 8.36 -4.11 3.32
N MET A 1119 7.24 -4.44 2.69
CA MET A 1119 6.04 -3.60 2.68
C MET A 1119 5.56 -3.17 4.08
N GLU A 1120 5.56 -4.07 5.07
CA GLU A 1120 5.13 -3.75 6.44
C GLU A 1120 6.08 -2.77 7.15
N GLU A 1121 7.35 -2.73 6.75
CA GLU A 1121 8.38 -1.89 7.37
C GLU A 1121 8.40 -0.47 6.82
N ILE A 1122 7.90 -0.27 5.59
CA ILE A 1122 8.05 1.00 4.85
C ILE A 1122 6.74 1.73 4.55
N ASN A 1123 5.58 1.07 4.70
CA ASN A 1123 4.29 1.68 4.33
C ASN A 1123 3.97 2.98 5.12
N ASP A 1124 4.35 3.06 6.39
CA ASP A 1124 4.13 4.25 7.23
C ASP A 1124 5.06 5.43 6.91
N ASP A 1125 6.04 5.21 6.03
CA ASP A 1125 7.00 6.23 5.60
C ASP A 1125 6.62 6.94 4.30
N PHE A 1126 5.66 6.43 3.52
CA PHE A 1126 5.21 7.08 2.29
C PHE A 1126 4.73 8.53 2.50
N PRO A 1127 3.92 8.87 3.54
CA PRO A 1127 3.51 10.26 3.78
C PRO A 1127 4.64 11.25 4.08
N LYS A 1128 5.84 10.75 4.42
CA LYS A 1128 7.04 11.54 4.73
C LYS A 1128 8.06 11.53 3.57
N THR A 1129 7.64 11.07 2.40
CA THR A 1129 8.52 10.83 1.24
C THR A 1129 8.23 11.84 0.14
N ASP A 1130 9.27 12.51 -0.32
CA ASP A 1130 9.19 13.58 -1.32
C ASP A 1130 8.91 13.01 -2.71
N LEU A 1131 9.56 11.89 -3.06
CA LEU A 1131 9.46 11.27 -4.38
C LEU A 1131 9.43 9.74 -4.31
N VAL A 1132 8.47 9.13 -5.01
CA VAL A 1132 8.39 7.68 -5.22
C VAL A 1132 8.62 7.34 -6.69
N LEU A 1133 9.56 6.45 -6.96
CA LEU A 1133 9.81 5.90 -8.30
C LEU A 1133 9.22 4.48 -8.40
N VAL A 1134 8.10 4.34 -9.10
CA VAL A 1134 7.45 3.06 -9.35
C VAL A 1134 7.98 2.48 -10.66
N ILE A 1135 8.74 1.39 -10.61
CA ILE A 1135 9.44 0.86 -11.79
C ILE A 1135 8.95 -0.54 -12.14
N GLY A 1136 8.11 -0.65 -13.16
CA GLY A 1136 7.62 -1.94 -13.65
C GLY A 1136 6.72 -2.70 -12.65
N ALA A 1137 6.12 -1.99 -11.70
CA ALA A 1137 5.07 -2.48 -10.80
C ALA A 1137 3.71 -1.90 -11.21
N ASN A 1138 2.63 -2.66 -10.96
CA ASN A 1138 1.27 -2.18 -11.20
C ASN A 1138 0.32 -2.61 -10.08
N ASP A 1139 0.01 -3.92 -10.00
CA ASP A 1139 -0.99 -4.43 -9.06
C ASP A 1139 -0.58 -4.20 -7.59
N THR A 1140 0.72 -4.29 -7.28
CA THR A 1140 1.28 -4.10 -5.93
C THR A 1140 1.27 -2.65 -5.43
N VAL A 1141 0.90 -1.69 -6.28
CA VAL A 1141 0.79 -0.26 -5.96
C VAL A 1141 -0.62 0.29 -6.27
N ASN A 1142 -1.57 -0.58 -6.59
CA ASN A 1142 -2.88 -0.18 -7.09
C ASN A 1142 -3.84 0.17 -5.93
N SER A 1143 -4.28 1.44 -5.87
CA SER A 1143 -5.16 1.90 -4.79
C SER A 1143 -6.56 1.30 -4.85
N ALA A 1144 -6.99 0.74 -5.99
CA ALA A 1144 -8.25 0.03 -6.11
C ALA A 1144 -8.36 -1.18 -5.16
N ALA A 1145 -7.23 -1.69 -4.64
CA ALA A 1145 -7.24 -2.72 -3.61
C ALA A 1145 -7.84 -2.22 -2.28
N GLU A 1146 -7.68 -0.94 -1.95
CA GLU A 1146 -8.23 -0.32 -0.74
C GLU A 1146 -9.52 0.48 -1.02
N ASP A 1147 -9.59 1.16 -2.17
CA ASP A 1147 -10.65 2.12 -2.49
C ASP A 1147 -11.91 1.51 -3.15
N ASP A 1148 -11.76 0.38 -3.85
CA ASP A 1148 -12.86 -0.26 -4.60
C ASP A 1148 -13.15 -1.67 -4.08
N PRO A 1149 -14.24 -1.88 -3.32
CA PRO A 1149 -14.60 -3.21 -2.82
C PRO A 1149 -15.00 -4.18 -3.94
N ASN A 1150 -15.36 -3.70 -5.14
CA ASN A 1150 -15.70 -4.55 -6.28
C ASN A 1150 -14.49 -4.83 -7.19
N SER A 1151 -13.31 -4.29 -6.87
CA SER A 1151 -12.08 -4.62 -7.55
C SER A 1151 -11.74 -6.10 -7.36
N ILE A 1152 -11.21 -6.74 -8.39
CA ILE A 1152 -10.78 -8.14 -8.29
C ILE A 1152 -9.56 -8.33 -7.39
N ILE A 1153 -8.87 -7.23 -7.02
CA ILE A 1153 -7.77 -7.20 -6.04
C ILE A 1153 -8.20 -6.53 -4.73
N ALA A 1154 -9.49 -6.31 -4.50
CA ALA A 1154 -10.00 -5.71 -3.27
C ALA A 1154 -9.46 -6.43 -2.04
N GLY A 1155 -8.97 -5.69 -1.04
CA GLY A 1155 -8.39 -6.19 0.20
C GLY A 1155 -6.97 -6.74 0.09
N MET A 1156 -6.35 -6.74 -1.10
CA MET A 1156 -4.93 -7.04 -1.24
C MET A 1156 -4.11 -5.95 -0.53
N PRO A 1157 -3.21 -6.30 0.41
CA PRO A 1157 -2.24 -5.34 0.92
C PRO A 1157 -1.39 -4.79 -0.22
N VAL A 1158 -1.19 -3.48 -0.29
CA VAL A 1158 -0.42 -2.83 -1.35
C VAL A 1158 0.55 -1.79 -0.77
N LEU A 1159 1.55 -1.41 -1.57
CA LEU A 1159 2.42 -0.29 -1.25
C LEU A 1159 1.67 1.03 -1.51
N ARG A 1160 1.46 1.83 -0.45
CA ARG A 1160 0.66 3.07 -0.50
C ARG A 1160 1.41 4.26 -1.11
N VAL A 1161 1.92 4.06 -2.34
CA VAL A 1161 2.78 5.03 -3.02
C VAL A 1161 2.12 6.38 -3.24
N TRP A 1162 0.79 6.41 -3.37
CA TRP A 1162 0.01 7.63 -3.60
C TRP A 1162 0.01 8.60 -2.41
N ALA A 1163 0.43 8.15 -1.22
CA ALA A 1163 0.55 8.99 -0.04
C ALA A 1163 1.81 9.89 -0.06
N ALA A 1164 2.75 9.65 -0.98
CA ALA A 1164 3.92 10.51 -1.15
C ALA A 1164 3.59 11.85 -1.84
N GLU A 1165 4.49 12.82 -1.70
CA GLU A 1165 4.32 14.15 -2.30
C GLU A 1165 4.27 14.09 -3.83
N GLN A 1166 5.16 13.32 -4.47
CA GLN A 1166 5.17 13.06 -5.89
C GLN A 1166 5.46 11.59 -6.22
N VAL A 1167 4.77 11.05 -7.22
CA VAL A 1167 4.96 9.68 -7.73
C VAL A 1167 5.33 9.72 -9.21
N VAL A 1168 6.36 8.99 -9.61
CA VAL A 1168 6.71 8.77 -11.02
C VAL A 1168 6.55 7.28 -11.34
N VAL A 1169 5.64 6.96 -12.26
CA VAL A 1169 5.41 5.60 -12.72
C VAL A 1169 6.09 5.36 -14.06
N MET A 1170 6.99 4.39 -14.08
CA MET A 1170 7.79 4.00 -15.25
C MET A 1170 7.26 2.69 -15.84
N LYS A 1171 6.67 2.78 -17.05
CA LYS A 1171 6.13 1.62 -17.78
C LYS A 1171 6.10 1.86 -19.29
N ARG A 1172 5.91 0.81 -20.08
CA ARG A 1172 5.92 0.88 -21.56
C ARG A 1172 4.72 1.61 -22.16
N SER A 1173 3.54 1.41 -21.61
CA SER A 1173 2.26 2.00 -22.06
C SER A 1173 1.26 2.02 -20.90
N LEU A 1174 0.09 2.63 -21.07
CA LEU A 1174 -0.98 2.62 -20.05
C LEU A 1174 -1.67 1.26 -19.86
N GLY A 1175 -1.23 0.20 -20.55
CA GLY A 1175 -1.83 -1.13 -20.46
C GLY A 1175 -1.89 -1.70 -19.04
N VAL A 1176 -2.82 -2.63 -18.84
CA VAL A 1176 -3.12 -3.23 -17.54
C VAL A 1176 -1.99 -4.13 -16.99
N GLY A 1177 -2.08 -4.41 -15.68
CA GLY A 1177 -1.18 -5.31 -14.96
C GLY A 1177 -1.54 -6.78 -15.17
N TYR A 1178 -1.11 -7.64 -14.24
CA TYR A 1178 -1.45 -9.06 -14.31
C TYR A 1178 -2.93 -9.30 -14.02
N ALA A 1179 -3.45 -8.61 -13.02
CA ALA A 1179 -4.86 -8.64 -12.64
C ALA A 1179 -5.77 -8.15 -13.80
N ALA A 1180 -5.21 -7.55 -14.85
CA ALA A 1180 -5.98 -6.95 -15.94
C ALA A 1180 -6.95 -5.85 -15.47
N VAL A 1181 -6.61 -5.16 -14.38
CA VAL A 1181 -7.33 -4.01 -13.84
C VAL A 1181 -6.55 -2.74 -14.16
N ASP A 1182 -7.27 -1.68 -14.49
CA ASP A 1182 -6.71 -0.34 -14.55
C ASP A 1182 -6.30 0.15 -13.16
N ASN A 1183 -5.33 1.06 -13.12
CA ASN A 1183 -4.79 1.57 -11.86
C ASN A 1183 -5.21 3.04 -11.67
N PRO A 1184 -6.04 3.35 -10.65
CA PRO A 1184 -6.49 4.71 -10.40
C PRO A 1184 -5.33 5.68 -10.17
N ILE A 1185 -4.21 5.22 -9.61
CA ILE A 1185 -3.09 6.10 -9.26
C ILE A 1185 -2.48 6.79 -10.48
N PHE A 1186 -2.61 6.23 -11.69
CA PHE A 1186 -2.08 6.81 -12.93
C PHE A 1186 -2.77 8.14 -13.29
N TYR A 1187 -3.94 8.38 -12.72
CA TYR A 1187 -4.78 9.56 -12.97
C TYR A 1187 -4.81 10.52 -11.76
N ASN A 1188 -4.03 10.21 -10.72
CA ASN A 1188 -3.90 11.11 -9.57
C ASN A 1188 -3.08 12.35 -9.94
N PRO A 1189 -3.41 13.53 -9.37
CA PRO A 1189 -2.72 14.77 -9.69
C PRO A 1189 -1.24 14.81 -9.25
N ASN A 1190 -0.86 14.00 -8.24
CA ASN A 1190 0.52 13.85 -7.77
C ASN A 1190 1.26 12.68 -8.45
N THR A 1191 0.71 12.11 -9.53
CA THR A 1191 1.36 11.03 -10.28
C THR A 1191 1.72 11.50 -11.67
N ALA A 1192 2.97 11.30 -12.05
CA ALA A 1192 3.50 11.53 -13.37
C ALA A 1192 3.91 10.20 -14.05
N MET A 1193 3.54 10.04 -15.31
CA MET A 1193 3.86 8.87 -16.12
C MET A 1193 5.12 9.14 -16.92
N LEU A 1194 6.16 8.32 -16.75
CA LEU A 1194 7.35 8.30 -17.61
C LEU A 1194 7.26 7.05 -18.49
N LEU A 1195 6.77 7.23 -19.71
CA LEU A 1195 6.55 6.12 -20.64
C LEU A 1195 7.84 5.72 -21.36
N GLY A 1196 8.07 4.40 -21.45
CA GLY A 1196 9.22 3.84 -22.15
C GLY A 1196 9.61 2.46 -21.65
N ASP A 1197 10.60 1.87 -22.33
CA ASP A 1197 11.26 0.67 -21.83
C ASP A 1197 12.01 0.98 -20.53
N ALA A 1198 11.91 0.09 -19.54
CA ALA A 1198 12.47 0.34 -18.20
C ALA A 1198 14.00 0.47 -18.24
N LYS A 1199 14.70 -0.32 -19.05
CA LYS A 1199 16.17 -0.22 -19.14
C LYS A 1199 16.60 1.10 -19.77
N LYS A 1200 16.03 1.42 -20.93
CA LYS A 1200 16.35 2.67 -21.64
C LYS A 1200 16.09 3.91 -20.79
N THR A 1201 14.97 3.94 -20.08
CA THR A 1201 14.60 5.07 -19.22
C THR A 1201 15.50 5.16 -17.98
N CYS A 1202 15.82 4.05 -17.32
CA CYS A 1202 16.76 4.04 -16.19
C CYS A 1202 18.18 4.44 -16.60
N ASP A 1203 18.68 3.96 -17.74
CA ASP A 1203 19.99 4.35 -18.29
C ASP A 1203 20.01 5.86 -18.62
N ALA A 1204 18.93 6.39 -19.21
CA ALA A 1204 18.82 7.81 -19.51
C ALA A 1204 18.76 8.68 -18.24
N LEU A 1205 18.01 8.27 -17.22
CA LEU A 1205 17.97 8.96 -15.93
C LEU A 1205 19.36 8.99 -15.28
N LEU A 1206 20.05 7.85 -15.24
CA LEU A 1206 21.40 7.74 -14.69
C LEU A 1206 22.40 8.64 -15.41
N ASN A 1207 22.40 8.61 -16.75
CA ASN A 1207 23.34 9.41 -17.55
C ASN A 1207 23.11 10.91 -17.35
N THR A 1208 21.87 11.37 -17.42
CA THR A 1208 21.55 12.78 -17.20
C THR A 1208 21.84 13.22 -15.76
N LEU A 1209 21.64 12.35 -14.76
CA LEU A 1209 22.03 12.63 -13.38
C LEU A 1209 23.55 12.76 -13.22
N LYS A 1210 24.33 11.92 -13.90
CA LYS A 1210 25.80 12.01 -13.92
C LYS A 1210 26.27 13.31 -14.59
N GLU A 1211 25.59 13.77 -15.63
CA GLU A 1211 25.94 15.04 -16.29
C GLU A 1211 25.65 16.27 -15.42
N LYS A 1212 24.62 16.21 -14.57
CA LYS A 1212 24.26 17.31 -13.67
C LYS A 1212 25.07 17.36 -12.37
N TYR A 1213 25.78 16.29 -11.99
CA TYR A 1213 26.47 16.14 -10.70
C TYR A 1213 27.98 16.07 -10.79
#